data_AF-A0A315EW16-F1
#
_entry.id   AF-A0A315EW16-F1
#
_cell.length_a   1.000
_cell.length_b   1.000
_cell.length_c   1.000
_cell.angle_alpha   90.00
_cell.angle_beta   90.00
_cell.angle_gamma   90.00
#
_symmetry.space_group_name_H-M   'P 1'
#
loop_
_entity.id
_entity.type
_entity.pdbx_description
1 polymer ?
#
loop_
_entity_poly.entity_id
_entity_poly.type
_entity_poly.pdbx_seq_one_letter_code
_entity_poly.pdbx_strand_id
1 'polypeptide(L)'
;MTNSPTLPTLSRSDVSGTSSPARTAALADTTRLATPFARQAKAGQRKPPHREEDNFDNLLTDSPTAMEFDPQNFENTAPLHLAQAAPDNRSGTSESQDANTEIPEPPTASQTSDSNGLSSFLLKPMSEHTPSVVASWFGTAPIGAVLSGSVMALMALQSKDKTTSTTPDTQAPILRSADISNSAGNQLVLRYSESLNDTLPATSAFQVMVDGISTTVSSVARSSDMNNLILTLGTPITRASQVSVSLSDGSVVKDLAGNTASTFRDQAVTVTDLVAPTLLSSQAITNAEKSVIVLRFSETLKSGTLDPANFSISVAGVSQTITAQEVLGDSIRLTLGSKITGTSPNINLQYTPPTDISKAVKDAAGNLAAVIGPVGGVAITHTLDTTAPALNTDTLAVAATERQVRVIRLNFNEALDAGSLPDPSSFTVNVASGGSTQSVAVSSLRLSGSVLELTLATTVTDMQAGLRVSYARPSTGNILKDWAGQAVAAFARSVSTVDAVAPNMLSSRFTNDRTLELTFDENLSSQGPLASAWSLTANGGTVLKAATSSVSGRTLTLSFATAIESSKTALLAYTAPTSDQTALNQALQDSLGNDSGNISRTLDTTGPSLNSVNGAVTSANGLQVFLNYNETLLSPSSSGTPVIPAVSASAFVVRKSTGESIAVSSVSISGTQVLLNLASALKPSDTVSVFYTAPTTNIAVNNAALQDSSGNDAASLGSGVTGQAVTNNAVLVKLDSNVAALDQLVIQLNENITGNLPALSAFTIKAGTVTQTITGIAKDPADGSKLVLSLSGSVDDPGALLVSYTQPSSNPLTGASGKTLASFTDQNFGQVITSTNAADTVNGAANRVDYFLGTTGNDSLSGLGGSDHFVWPDFGASGPSGFTQTLQDFGFKKGSGVLQGTAEADLLDLSQLLNGYTQANQASFLKAIKNADNKLVLQIDHDGGSVFTPTANLLFNNVTVNASNQLLINGQFISDTVNGVSANLTLLTLIDHLRLEGQLIVL
;
A
#
# COMPACT_ATOMS: atom_id res chain seq x y z
N MET A 1 -22.23 39.32 57.81
CA MET A 1 -23.58 39.91 57.62
C MET A 1 -24.53 38.78 57.22
N THR A 2 -25.84 38.94 57.39
CA THR A 2 -26.77 37.81 57.55
C THR A 2 -28.07 37.93 56.74
N ASN A 3 -28.77 36.79 56.64
CA ASN A 3 -30.19 36.57 56.30
C ASN A 3 -30.60 36.32 54.82
N SER A 4 -31.42 35.27 54.67
CA SER A 4 -32.22 34.89 53.50
C SER A 4 -33.73 35.03 53.79
N PRO A 5 -34.59 34.98 52.76
CA PRO A 5 -35.84 34.18 52.81
C PRO A 5 -36.23 33.56 51.43
N THR A 6 -37.09 32.53 51.25
CA THR A 6 -37.69 31.47 52.09
C THR A 6 -38.29 30.37 51.17
N LEU A 7 -38.57 29.16 51.69
CA LEU A 7 -39.37 28.07 51.08
C LEU A 7 -40.80 28.04 51.72
N PRO A 8 -41.84 27.34 51.18
CA PRO A 8 -41.97 25.87 50.95
C PRO A 8 -42.55 25.54 49.53
N THR A 9 -43.14 24.40 49.13
CA THR A 9 -43.78 23.22 49.80
C THR A 9 -43.74 21.97 48.88
N LEU A 10 -44.62 20.95 49.06
CA LEU A 10 -44.75 19.74 48.22
C LEU A 10 -46.22 19.43 47.85
N SER A 11 -46.45 18.69 46.75
CA SER A 11 -47.41 17.57 46.68
C SER A 11 -47.32 16.77 45.36
N ARG A 12 -47.90 15.55 45.35
CA ARG A 12 -47.98 14.60 44.21
C ARG A 12 -49.27 14.78 43.38
N SER A 13 -49.24 14.33 42.12
CA SER A 13 -50.26 13.40 41.59
C SER A 13 -49.79 12.69 40.30
N ASP A 14 -50.18 11.43 40.14
CA ASP A 14 -49.74 10.53 39.06
C ASP A 14 -50.74 10.43 37.90
N VAL A 15 -50.27 9.92 36.75
CA VAL A 15 -51.09 9.62 35.58
C VAL A 15 -51.64 8.19 35.64
N SER A 16 -52.97 8.02 35.62
CA SER A 16 -53.61 6.82 35.06
C SER A 16 -55.08 7.06 34.72
N GLY A 17 -55.47 6.80 33.47
CA GLY A 17 -56.86 6.71 33.02
C GLY A 17 -57.03 5.42 32.22
N THR A 18 -57.97 4.56 32.60
CA THR A 18 -58.00 3.15 32.19
C THR A 18 -59.01 2.84 31.08
N SER A 19 -58.90 1.62 30.53
CA SER A 19 -59.98 0.82 29.93
C SER A 19 -60.73 1.35 28.70
N SER A 20 -60.33 0.84 27.52
CA SER A 20 -61.08 -0.20 26.76
C SER A 20 -62.62 -0.31 26.86
N PRO A 21 -63.32 -0.81 25.80
CA PRO A 21 -62.87 -1.04 24.41
C PRO A 21 -63.92 -0.80 23.27
N ALA A 22 -63.45 -1.01 22.04
CA ALA A 22 -64.09 -1.82 20.99
C ALA A 22 -64.74 -1.16 19.74
N ARG A 23 -64.54 -1.91 18.63
CA ARG A 23 -65.41 -2.14 17.45
C ARG A 23 -65.39 -1.18 16.25
N THR A 24 -64.71 -1.70 15.21
CA THR A 24 -65.13 -1.85 13.79
C THR A 24 -65.23 -0.64 12.86
N ALA A 25 -64.51 -0.77 11.73
CA ALA A 25 -64.91 -0.43 10.35
C ALA A 25 -64.97 1.07 9.95
N ALA A 26 -64.67 1.47 8.70
CA ALA A 26 -63.97 0.78 7.59
C ALA A 26 -63.60 1.80 6.47
N LEU A 27 -62.83 1.33 5.48
CA LEU A 27 -62.81 1.77 4.06
C LEU A 27 -62.51 3.25 3.69
N ALA A 28 -61.39 3.41 2.95
CA ALA A 28 -61.28 4.16 1.68
C ALA A 28 -61.48 5.71 1.70
N ASP A 29 -61.18 6.49 0.64
CA ASP A 29 -60.61 6.17 -0.69
C ASP A 29 -59.62 7.28 -1.16
N THR A 30 -59.33 7.34 -2.47
CA THR A 30 -58.08 7.82 -3.07
C THR A 30 -58.17 9.13 -3.88
N THR A 31 -57.11 9.95 -3.81
CA THR A 31 -56.66 10.93 -4.86
C THR A 31 -57.63 12.13 -5.16
N ARG A 32 -57.35 13.12 -6.04
CA ARG A 32 -56.24 13.37 -7.01
C ARG A 32 -56.00 14.89 -7.27
N LEU A 33 -54.92 15.19 -8.00
CA LEU A 33 -54.42 16.48 -8.54
C LEU A 33 -55.43 17.60 -8.89
N ALA A 34 -55.03 18.87 -8.70
CA ALA A 34 -54.87 19.87 -9.78
C ALA A 34 -54.21 21.20 -9.33
N THR A 35 -53.49 21.88 -10.23
CA THR A 35 -52.95 23.26 -10.11
C THR A 35 -53.33 24.07 -11.36
N PRO A 36 -53.48 25.41 -11.30
CA PRO A 36 -52.49 26.26 -12.00
C PRO A 36 -52.27 27.71 -11.47
N PHE A 37 -51.07 28.28 -11.73
CA PHE A 37 -50.71 29.68 -12.13
C PHE A 37 -51.41 30.93 -11.48
N ALA A 38 -50.74 32.07 -11.21
CA ALA A 38 -49.36 32.52 -11.45
C ALA A 38 -48.95 33.75 -10.57
N ARG A 39 -47.63 33.95 -10.36
CA ARG A 39 -46.86 35.23 -10.20
C ARG A 39 -47.36 36.28 -9.16
N GLN A 40 -46.53 36.93 -8.33
CA GLN A 40 -45.06 37.01 -8.15
C GLN A 40 -44.81 37.76 -6.80
N ALA A 41 -43.61 37.95 -6.19
CA ALA A 41 -42.20 37.70 -6.52
C ALA A 41 -41.32 37.68 -5.22
N LYS A 42 -40.00 37.65 -5.43
CA LYS A 42 -38.88 38.10 -4.55
C LYS A 42 -38.28 37.13 -3.51
N ALA A 43 -36.96 36.98 -3.66
CA ALA A 43 -35.93 36.55 -2.70
C ALA A 43 -36.11 35.17 -2.00
N GLY A 44 -35.21 34.23 -2.32
CA GLY A 44 -35.10 32.93 -1.65
C GLY A 44 -33.75 32.72 -0.96
N GLN A 45 -33.72 31.75 -0.04
CA GLN A 45 -32.52 31.16 0.56
C GLN A 45 -32.65 29.63 0.43
N ARG A 46 -31.57 28.94 0.07
CA ARG A 46 -31.52 27.46 -0.03
C ARG A 46 -30.59 26.87 1.04
N LYS A 47 -30.84 25.61 1.37
CA LYS A 47 -30.08 24.72 2.26
C LYS A 47 -29.74 23.45 1.47
N PRO A 48 -28.72 22.67 1.87
CA PRO A 48 -27.30 22.99 2.03
C PRO A 48 -26.47 22.47 0.83
N PRO A 49 -25.18 22.83 0.67
CA PRO A 49 -24.34 22.33 -0.42
C PRO A 49 -23.71 20.95 -0.12
N HIS A 50 -23.27 20.27 -1.18
CA HIS A 50 -22.27 19.20 -1.12
C HIS A 50 -20.89 19.79 -0.78
N ARG A 51 -19.93 18.93 -0.42
CA ARG A 51 -18.53 19.31 -0.20
C ARG A 51 -17.73 19.04 -1.48
N GLU A 52 -17.58 20.07 -2.31
CA GLU A 52 -16.53 20.11 -3.33
C GLU A 52 -15.22 20.56 -2.66
N GLU A 53 -14.09 20.14 -3.21
CA GLU A 53 -12.75 20.49 -2.73
C GLU A 53 -12.21 21.63 -3.58
N ASP A 54 -12.16 22.84 -3.00
CA ASP A 54 -11.79 24.06 -3.71
C ASP A 54 -10.28 24.34 -3.60
N ASN A 55 -9.72 24.96 -4.63
CA ASN A 55 -8.27 25.17 -4.77
C ASN A 55 -7.65 25.96 -3.62
N PHE A 56 -6.49 25.52 -3.14
CA PHE A 56 -5.45 26.41 -2.62
C PHE A 56 -4.25 26.37 -3.56
N ASP A 57 -4.24 27.32 -4.49
CA ASP A 57 -3.12 27.56 -5.38
C ASP A 57 -2.13 28.55 -4.73
N ASN A 58 -0.88 28.54 -5.24
CA ASN A 58 0.14 29.57 -5.04
C ASN A 58 0.67 29.81 -3.61
N LEU A 59 1.62 28.97 -3.16
CA LEU A 59 2.95 29.48 -2.72
C LEU A 59 4.05 28.39 -2.67
N LEU A 60 4.80 28.21 -3.78
CA LEU A 60 6.26 27.95 -3.79
C LEU A 60 6.78 27.81 -5.22
N THR A 61 7.78 28.62 -5.57
CA THR A 61 8.45 28.62 -6.87
C THR A 61 9.82 27.93 -6.77
N ASP A 62 10.09 26.94 -7.62
CA ASP A 62 11.03 27.10 -8.74
C ASP A 62 11.24 25.79 -9.50
N SER A 63 11.36 25.89 -10.82
CA SER A 63 11.59 24.75 -11.74
C SER A 63 13.08 24.57 -12.05
N PRO A 64 13.57 23.34 -12.26
CA PRO A 64 14.96 23.10 -12.64
C PRO A 64 15.21 23.54 -14.08
N THR A 65 16.08 24.54 -14.27
CA THR A 65 16.64 24.87 -15.59
C THR A 65 17.89 24.04 -15.87
N ALA A 66 18.02 23.58 -17.11
CA ALA A 66 19.25 22.94 -17.58
C ALA A 66 20.39 23.97 -17.73
N MET A 67 21.62 23.51 -17.58
CA MET A 67 22.79 24.20 -18.15
C MET A 67 23.54 23.25 -19.07
N GLU A 68 23.98 23.83 -20.19
CA GLU A 68 24.55 23.17 -21.35
C GLU A 68 26.08 23.06 -21.22
N PHE A 69 26.69 22.11 -21.92
CA PHE A 69 28.15 21.93 -21.95
C PHE A 69 28.74 22.61 -23.20
N ASP A 70 29.72 23.49 -23.03
CA ASP A 70 30.69 23.86 -24.07
C ASP A 70 32.11 23.93 -23.46
N PRO A 71 33.17 23.33 -24.06
CA PRO A 71 34.43 23.07 -23.35
C PRO A 71 35.67 23.75 -23.94
N GLN A 72 36.51 24.40 -23.11
CA GLN A 72 37.90 24.74 -23.48
C GLN A 72 38.90 24.67 -22.32
N ASN A 73 40.08 24.09 -22.61
CA ASN A 73 41.44 24.44 -22.13
C ASN A 73 41.72 24.37 -20.61
N PHE A 74 42.45 23.36 -20.11
CA PHE A 74 43.93 23.21 -20.08
C PHE A 74 44.47 23.45 -18.63
N GLU A 75 45.45 22.73 -18.08
CA GLU A 75 46.32 21.64 -18.59
C GLU A 75 46.53 20.51 -17.55
N ASN A 76 47.19 19.42 -17.98
CA ASN A 76 48.23 18.65 -17.26
C ASN A 76 47.93 18.02 -15.87
N THR A 77 48.21 16.73 -15.59
CA THR A 77 49.15 15.79 -16.23
C THR A 77 48.60 14.36 -16.36
N ALA A 78 49.07 13.65 -17.39
CA ALA A 78 49.01 12.19 -17.53
C ALA A 78 50.17 11.52 -16.71
N PRO A 79 50.43 10.18 -16.69
CA PRO A 79 49.95 9.16 -17.65
C PRO A 79 49.75 7.69 -17.16
N LEU A 80 49.16 6.84 -18.03
CA LEU A 80 49.35 5.36 -18.15
C LEU A 80 48.91 4.45 -16.95
N HIS A 81 48.34 3.25 -17.10
CA HIS A 81 47.76 2.56 -18.27
C HIS A 81 46.84 1.38 -17.85
N LEU A 82 45.94 0.97 -18.78
CA LEU A 82 45.46 -0.39 -19.13
C LEU A 82 45.50 -1.58 -18.13
N ALA A 83 44.56 -2.54 -18.15
CA ALA A 83 43.49 -2.79 -19.13
C ALA A 83 42.28 -3.53 -18.54
N GLN A 84 41.13 -3.42 -19.23
CA GLN A 84 40.02 -4.37 -19.12
C GLN A 84 40.30 -5.60 -20.00
N ALA A 85 39.71 -6.74 -19.66
CA ALA A 85 39.31 -7.76 -20.64
C ALA A 85 38.07 -8.50 -20.12
N ALA A 86 37.13 -8.79 -21.03
CA ALA A 86 35.98 -9.65 -20.80
C ALA A 86 35.98 -10.78 -21.86
N PRO A 87 34.85 -11.43 -22.15
CA PRO A 87 34.55 -12.80 -21.75
C PRO A 87 34.81 -13.83 -22.86
N ASP A 88 34.77 -15.13 -22.55
CA ASP A 88 34.00 -16.05 -23.41
C ASP A 88 33.55 -17.38 -22.79
N ASN A 89 32.63 -18.00 -23.52
CA ASN A 89 31.81 -19.19 -23.37
C ASN A 89 32.53 -20.52 -23.72
N ARG A 90 32.43 -21.58 -22.87
CA ARG A 90 31.93 -22.93 -23.28
C ARG A 90 31.97 -24.07 -22.22
N SER A 91 30.84 -24.80 -22.19
CA SER A 91 30.59 -26.25 -21.96
C SER A 91 31.64 -27.20 -21.33
N GLY A 92 31.17 -28.04 -20.38
CA GLY A 92 31.38 -29.50 -20.41
C GLY A 92 31.83 -30.19 -19.10
N THR A 93 31.14 -31.29 -18.73
CA THR A 93 31.62 -32.58 -18.14
C THR A 93 32.81 -32.61 -17.14
N SER A 94 32.95 -33.53 -16.17
CA SER A 94 32.13 -34.57 -15.52
C SER A 94 33.02 -35.19 -14.40
N GLU A 95 32.44 -35.97 -13.48
CA GLU A 95 33.08 -37.09 -12.73
C GLU A 95 34.46 -36.93 -12.02
N SER A 96 34.38 -36.87 -10.67
CA SER A 96 34.99 -37.79 -9.69
C SER A 96 36.51 -38.06 -9.52
N GLN A 97 36.90 -38.08 -8.24
CA GLN A 97 37.87 -38.96 -7.53
C GLN A 97 39.39 -38.69 -7.46
N ASP A 98 39.81 -38.50 -6.19
CA ASP A 98 40.91 -39.16 -5.46
C ASP A 98 42.41 -38.79 -5.60
N ALA A 99 43.07 -38.94 -4.44
CA ALA A 99 44.51 -39.14 -4.15
C ALA A 99 45.51 -37.94 -4.13
N ASN A 100 46.00 -37.63 -2.92
CA ASN A 100 47.38 -37.82 -2.42
C ASN A 100 48.48 -38.20 -3.46
N THR A 101 49.76 -37.80 -3.34
CA THR A 101 50.57 -37.16 -2.27
C THR A 101 51.94 -36.77 -2.83
N GLU A 102 52.68 -35.83 -2.20
CA GLU A 102 54.10 -36.06 -1.79
C GLU A 102 54.70 -34.93 -0.91
N ILE A 103 55.73 -35.27 -0.13
CA ILE A 103 56.56 -34.39 0.75
C ILE A 103 58.01 -34.93 0.70
N PRO A 104 59.05 -34.09 0.83
CA PRO A 104 59.91 -34.19 2.03
C PRO A 104 60.38 -32.79 2.54
N GLU A 105 60.64 -32.49 3.84
CA GLU A 105 61.39 -33.17 4.94
C GLU A 105 62.91 -33.31 4.71
N PRO A 106 63.79 -33.45 5.74
CA PRO A 106 63.63 -33.41 7.22
C PRO A 106 64.66 -32.40 7.85
N PRO A 107 65.19 -32.51 9.11
CA PRO A 107 64.91 -33.35 10.31
C PRO A 107 64.59 -32.47 11.58
N THR A 108 64.63 -32.86 12.86
CA THR A 108 65.29 -33.97 13.62
C THR A 108 64.57 -34.29 14.95
N ALA A 109 64.98 -35.39 15.62
CA ALA A 109 64.45 -35.92 16.89
C ALA A 109 65.20 -35.38 18.15
N SER A 110 64.90 -35.69 19.43
CA SER A 110 64.61 -36.98 20.12
C SER A 110 64.17 -36.73 21.60
N GLN A 111 63.71 -37.64 22.50
CA GLN A 111 63.09 -39.01 22.57
C GLN A 111 62.82 -39.33 24.07
N THR A 112 62.12 -40.36 24.59
CA THR A 112 60.81 -41.05 24.35
C THR A 112 60.60 -42.08 25.50
N SER A 113 59.52 -42.03 26.32
CA SER A 113 59.13 -43.17 27.21
C SER A 113 57.69 -43.11 27.81
N ASP A 114 56.86 -44.06 27.37
CA ASP A 114 55.92 -44.95 28.08
C ASP A 114 54.97 -44.55 29.25
N SER A 115 53.78 -45.19 29.18
CA SER A 115 52.91 -45.74 30.25
C SER A 115 51.62 -45.00 30.67
N ASN A 116 50.64 -45.80 31.12
CA ASN A 116 49.25 -45.41 31.44
C ASN A 116 49.05 -45.11 32.94
N GLY A 117 48.04 -44.31 33.29
CA GLY A 117 47.28 -44.58 34.54
C GLY A 117 46.64 -43.39 35.29
N LEU A 118 45.31 -43.32 35.22
CA LEU A 118 44.35 -43.00 36.30
C LEU A 118 44.62 -41.83 37.29
N SER A 119 43.66 -40.90 37.33
CA SER A 119 43.49 -39.89 38.39
C SER A 119 42.87 -40.49 39.67
N SER A 120 43.26 -39.99 40.85
CA SER A 120 42.49 -40.16 42.09
C SER A 120 42.63 -38.95 43.03
N PHE A 121 41.50 -38.43 43.52
CA PHE A 121 41.46 -37.34 44.51
C PHE A 121 41.77 -37.83 45.94
N LEU A 122 42.30 -36.95 46.78
CA LEU A 122 42.28 -37.08 48.25
C LEU A 122 41.20 -36.17 48.86
N LEU A 123 40.85 -36.40 50.14
CA LEU A 123 39.57 -35.96 50.72
C LEU A 123 39.73 -35.33 52.12
N LYS A 124 38.73 -34.51 52.51
CA LYS A 124 38.37 -34.06 53.89
C LYS A 124 39.32 -33.06 54.61
N PRO A 125 38.87 -32.42 55.70
CA PRO A 125 37.50 -32.26 56.26
C PRO A 125 37.07 -30.79 56.50
N MET A 126 35.87 -30.60 57.04
CA MET A 126 35.37 -29.35 57.65
C MET A 126 34.66 -29.69 58.98
N SER A 127 34.59 -28.77 59.94
CA SER A 127 34.12 -29.05 61.32
C SER A 127 33.09 -28.03 61.84
N GLU A 128 32.07 -28.56 62.55
CA GLU A 128 31.24 -27.90 63.58
C GLU A 128 30.36 -26.69 63.16
N HIS A 129 29.22 -26.35 63.78
CA HIS A 129 28.55 -26.82 65.02
C HIS A 129 27.06 -27.22 64.78
N THR A 130 26.39 -27.74 65.82
CA THR A 130 24.93 -27.99 65.90
C THR A 130 24.26 -27.05 66.93
N PRO A 131 22.91 -27.10 67.09
CA PRO A 131 22.41 -27.86 68.25
C PRO A 131 21.11 -28.66 68.04
N SER A 132 20.99 -29.78 68.76
CA SER A 132 19.79 -30.44 69.35
C SER A 132 18.46 -30.52 68.55
N VAL A 133 17.79 -31.69 68.43
CA VAL A 133 17.02 -32.34 69.52
C VAL A 133 16.64 -33.81 69.20
N VAL A 134 16.98 -34.73 70.13
CA VAL A 134 16.28 -35.98 70.58
C VAL A 134 15.96 -37.17 69.64
N ALA A 135 16.19 -38.38 70.19
CA ALA A 135 15.74 -39.75 69.82
C ALA A 135 16.22 -40.36 68.48
N SER A 136 16.90 -41.51 68.35
CA SER A 136 17.17 -42.75 69.13
C SER A 136 16.35 -43.99 68.72
N TRP A 137 16.99 -44.96 68.04
CA TRP A 137 16.83 -46.41 68.33
C TRP A 137 17.98 -47.27 67.74
N PHE A 138 17.95 -48.57 68.05
CA PHE A 138 19.02 -49.59 67.93
C PHE A 138 19.56 -49.86 66.50
N GLY A 139 20.73 -50.50 66.29
CA GLY A 139 21.78 -50.94 67.23
C GLY A 139 22.76 -51.99 66.66
N THR A 140 23.98 -52.04 67.22
CA THR A 140 24.98 -53.15 67.26
C THR A 140 25.20 -54.09 66.04
N ALA A 141 26.41 -54.04 65.47
CA ALA A 141 27.08 -55.19 64.81
C ALA A 141 27.64 -56.18 65.88
N PRO A 142 28.28 -57.35 65.57
CA PRO A 142 29.67 -57.36 65.03
C PRO A 142 30.17 -58.66 64.29
N ILE A 143 31.45 -58.66 63.83
CA ILE A 143 32.31 -59.81 63.40
C ILE A 143 31.87 -60.57 62.12
N GLY A 144 32.73 -61.01 61.19
CA GLY A 144 34.20 -60.86 61.02
C GLY A 144 34.82 -62.05 60.23
N ALA A 145 36.11 -61.91 59.85
CA ALA A 145 36.95 -62.90 59.14
C ALA A 145 36.59 -63.24 57.66
N VAL A 146 37.46 -63.88 56.84
CA VAL A 146 38.85 -63.56 56.42
C VAL A 146 39.34 -64.61 55.37
N LEU A 147 39.96 -64.14 54.28
CA LEU A 147 40.85 -64.85 53.32
C LEU A 147 40.37 -66.03 52.42
N SER A 148 40.67 -65.85 51.12
CA SER A 148 41.33 -66.81 50.19
C SER A 148 40.61 -68.03 49.57
N GLY A 149 40.97 -68.30 48.29
CA GLY A 149 41.26 -69.67 47.83
C GLY A 149 40.49 -70.18 46.60
N SER A 150 40.89 -69.79 45.38
CA SER A 150 40.28 -70.29 44.13
C SER A 150 40.74 -71.71 43.75
N VAL A 151 39.84 -72.58 43.28
CA VAL A 151 40.15 -73.64 42.29
C VAL A 151 38.93 -74.08 41.46
N MET A 152 39.04 -73.86 40.15
CA MET A 152 38.58 -74.68 39.00
C MET A 152 37.45 -75.72 39.18
N ALA A 153 36.32 -75.51 38.48
CA ALA A 153 35.54 -76.61 37.87
C ALA A 153 34.64 -76.17 36.69
N LEU A 154 34.92 -76.75 35.50
CA LEU A 154 34.00 -77.15 34.42
C LEU A 154 33.07 -76.14 33.70
N MET A 155 32.88 -76.39 32.40
CA MET A 155 31.93 -75.69 31.52
C MET A 155 30.50 -76.27 31.58
N ALA A 156 29.56 -75.52 31.01
CA ALA A 156 28.23 -75.94 30.54
C ALA A 156 27.18 -76.30 31.60
N LEU A 157 26.44 -75.28 32.06
CA LEU A 157 25.02 -75.42 32.30
C LEU A 157 24.26 -74.20 31.73
N GLN A 158 23.44 -74.41 30.70
CA GLN A 158 22.45 -73.42 30.27
C GLN A 158 21.22 -73.55 31.17
N SER A 159 21.14 -72.71 32.20
CA SER A 159 19.91 -72.49 32.97
C SER A 159 19.74 -71.00 33.21
N LYS A 160 18.54 -70.48 32.92
CA LYS A 160 18.20 -69.07 33.11
C LYS A 160 18.38 -68.64 34.56
N ASP A 161 19.20 -67.61 34.75
CA ASP A 161 18.95 -66.46 35.62
C ASP A 161 20.01 -65.40 35.24
N LYS A 162 19.71 -64.19 34.75
CA LYS A 162 18.46 -63.44 34.56
C LYS A 162 17.44 -63.59 35.67
N THR A 163 17.88 -63.32 36.89
CA THR A 163 17.02 -62.76 37.94
C THR A 163 16.45 -61.42 37.46
N THR A 164 15.42 -61.50 36.62
CA THR A 164 14.53 -60.39 36.31
C THR A 164 13.98 -59.84 37.61
N SER A 165 14.09 -58.52 37.81
CA SER A 165 12.90 -57.82 38.30
C SER A 165 11.78 -58.18 37.33
N THR A 166 10.73 -58.85 37.80
CA THR A 166 9.73 -59.50 36.93
C THR A 166 8.79 -58.50 36.25
N THR A 167 8.95 -57.22 36.53
CA THR A 167 8.61 -56.11 35.64
C THR A 167 9.87 -55.68 34.87
N PRO A 168 9.88 -55.69 33.51
CA PRO A 168 10.79 -54.83 32.77
C PRO A 168 10.68 -53.39 33.30
N ASP A 169 11.75 -52.61 33.27
CA ASP A 169 11.60 -51.20 33.58
C ASP A 169 10.85 -50.51 32.44
N THR A 170 9.73 -49.89 32.78
CA THR A 170 8.87 -49.13 31.86
C THR A 170 8.66 -47.70 32.36
N GLN A 171 9.39 -47.27 33.40
CA GLN A 171 9.53 -45.84 33.68
C GLN A 171 10.48 -45.26 32.62
N ALA A 172 10.21 -44.03 32.18
CA ALA A 172 11.13 -43.28 31.34
C ALA A 172 11.71 -42.13 32.16
N PRO A 173 12.97 -41.72 31.91
CA PRO A 173 13.63 -40.69 32.70
C PRO A 173 12.86 -39.36 32.62
N ILE A 174 12.35 -38.92 33.77
CA ILE A 174 11.55 -37.71 33.94
C ILE A 174 12.46 -36.57 34.36
N LEU A 175 12.45 -35.46 33.62
CA LEU A 175 13.14 -34.24 34.01
C LEU A 175 12.56 -33.68 35.33
N ARG A 176 13.41 -33.43 36.32
CA ARG A 176 13.07 -32.96 37.67
C ARG A 176 13.33 -31.47 37.87
N SER A 177 14.46 -30.99 37.36
CA SER A 177 14.82 -29.57 37.36
C SER A 177 15.80 -29.24 36.25
N ALA A 178 15.89 -27.95 35.95
CA ALA A 178 16.96 -27.36 35.15
C ALA A 178 17.51 -26.14 35.91
N ASP A 179 18.83 -26.04 36.06
CA ASP A 179 19.46 -24.90 36.73
C ASP A 179 20.86 -24.59 36.22
N ILE A 180 21.26 -23.33 36.35
CA ILE A 180 22.63 -22.83 36.18
C ILE A 180 23.16 -22.52 37.58
N SER A 181 24.06 -23.40 38.03
CA SER A 181 24.59 -23.44 39.40
C SER A 181 26.12 -23.53 39.46
N ASN A 182 26.82 -23.39 38.32
CA ASN A 182 28.28 -23.32 38.27
C ASN A 182 28.78 -21.87 38.39
N SER A 183 29.93 -21.66 39.03
CA SER A 183 30.49 -20.33 39.31
C SER A 183 30.95 -19.53 38.08
N ALA A 184 30.85 -20.11 36.88
CA ALA A 184 31.12 -19.43 35.60
C ALA A 184 29.83 -19.15 34.79
N GLY A 185 28.64 -19.45 35.32
CA GLY A 185 27.34 -19.13 34.69
C GLY A 185 27.05 -19.82 33.35
N ASN A 186 27.88 -20.77 32.92
CA ASN A 186 27.85 -21.32 31.55
C ASN A 186 27.50 -22.82 31.48
N GLN A 187 27.17 -23.47 32.60
CA GLN A 187 26.70 -24.85 32.62
C GLN A 187 25.25 -24.93 33.09
N LEU A 188 24.37 -25.28 32.15
CA LEU A 188 22.97 -25.61 32.38
C LEU A 188 22.86 -27.11 32.68
N VAL A 189 22.41 -27.46 33.88
CA VAL A 189 22.32 -28.84 34.36
C VAL A 189 20.85 -29.28 34.40
N LEU A 190 20.51 -30.28 33.57
CA LEU A 190 19.20 -30.94 33.52
C LEU A 190 19.23 -32.19 34.40
N ARG A 191 18.46 -32.24 35.48
CA ARG A 191 18.46 -33.36 36.44
C ARG A 191 17.26 -34.27 36.20
N TYR A 192 17.47 -35.58 36.01
CA TYR A 192 16.42 -36.56 35.75
C TYR A 192 16.08 -37.41 36.99
N SER A 193 15.03 -38.23 36.90
CA SER A 193 14.59 -39.16 37.95
C SER A 193 15.57 -40.27 38.28
N GLU A 194 16.48 -40.60 37.36
CA GLU A 194 17.23 -41.85 37.30
C GLU A 194 18.45 -41.74 36.37
N SER A 195 19.25 -42.81 36.31
CA SER A 195 20.51 -42.84 35.56
C SER A 195 20.30 -42.96 34.05
N LEU A 196 20.84 -41.99 33.32
CA LEU A 196 20.85 -41.95 31.87
C LEU A 196 21.94 -42.87 31.30
N ASN A 197 21.71 -43.42 30.10
CA ASN A 197 22.73 -44.13 29.35
C ASN A 197 23.64 -43.18 28.54
N ASP A 198 24.60 -43.73 27.80
CA ASP A 198 25.62 -42.96 27.08
C ASP A 198 25.15 -42.37 25.73
N THR A 199 23.88 -42.53 25.37
CA THR A 199 23.28 -41.94 24.17
C THR A 199 22.85 -40.51 24.47
N LEU A 200 23.70 -39.54 24.13
CA LEU A 200 23.42 -38.12 24.37
C LEU A 200 22.78 -37.46 23.14
N PRO A 201 21.81 -36.53 23.28
CA PRO A 201 21.33 -35.72 22.16
C PRO A 201 22.43 -34.81 21.61
N ALA A 202 22.34 -34.48 20.31
CA ALA A 202 23.20 -33.48 19.69
C ALA A 202 22.96 -32.08 20.29
N THR A 203 23.94 -31.18 20.18
CA THR A 203 23.79 -29.78 20.64
C THR A 203 22.61 -29.08 19.97
N SER A 204 22.38 -29.34 18.68
CA SER A 204 21.24 -28.83 17.90
C SER A 204 19.88 -29.43 18.27
N ALA A 205 19.82 -30.42 19.16
CA ALA A 205 18.57 -30.92 19.72
C ALA A 205 18.00 -30.01 20.82
N PHE A 206 18.83 -29.13 21.37
CA PHE A 206 18.45 -28.20 22.42
C PHE A 206 18.31 -26.78 21.88
N GLN A 207 17.24 -26.11 22.28
CA GLN A 207 17.07 -24.66 22.14
C GLN A 207 17.05 -24.06 23.54
N VAL A 208 17.95 -23.12 23.82
CA VAL A 208 17.99 -22.37 25.08
C VAL A 208 17.61 -20.92 24.76
N MET A 209 16.57 -20.40 25.38
CA MET A 209 16.21 -18.98 25.30
C MET A 209 16.65 -18.26 26.58
N VAL A 210 17.21 -17.07 26.43
CA VAL A 210 17.68 -16.20 27.52
C VAL A 210 17.06 -14.82 27.29
N ASP A 211 16.15 -14.42 28.16
CA ASP A 211 15.36 -13.18 28.05
C ASP A 211 14.69 -13.03 26.65
N GLY A 212 14.27 -14.16 26.07
CA GLY A 212 13.66 -14.27 24.74
C GLY A 212 14.64 -14.46 23.57
N ILE A 213 15.96 -14.44 23.81
CA ILE A 213 17.00 -14.54 22.77
C ILE A 213 17.63 -15.94 22.77
N SER A 214 17.73 -16.56 21.59
CA SER A 214 18.31 -17.90 21.44
C SER A 214 19.83 -17.91 21.72
N THR A 215 20.25 -18.77 22.64
CA THR A 215 21.65 -19.00 23.03
C THR A 215 22.12 -20.37 22.53
N THR A 216 23.34 -20.43 21.98
CA THR A 216 23.92 -21.66 21.45
C THR A 216 24.37 -22.61 22.56
N VAL A 217 24.23 -23.92 22.32
CA VAL A 217 24.81 -24.98 23.15
C VAL A 217 26.09 -25.46 22.48
N SER A 218 27.23 -25.34 23.14
CA SER A 218 28.55 -25.70 22.60
C SER A 218 28.94 -27.16 22.85
N SER A 219 28.42 -27.77 23.91
CA SER A 219 28.57 -29.21 24.16
C SER A 219 27.45 -29.76 25.05
N VAL A 220 27.09 -31.03 24.86
CA VAL A 220 26.23 -31.82 25.76
C VAL A 220 27.07 -32.93 26.37
N ALA A 221 27.06 -33.05 27.70
CA ALA A 221 27.77 -34.08 28.44
C ALA A 221 26.83 -34.77 29.45
N ARG A 222 27.16 -36.00 29.86
CA ARG A 222 26.50 -36.68 30.99
C ARG A 222 27.28 -36.42 32.27
N SER A 223 26.57 -36.14 33.36
CA SER A 223 27.14 -35.99 34.69
C SER A 223 27.73 -37.31 35.20
N SER A 224 28.69 -37.21 36.14
CA SER A 224 29.42 -38.37 36.71
C SER A 224 28.55 -39.26 37.60
N ASP A 225 27.47 -38.72 38.15
CA ASP A 225 26.39 -39.46 38.86
C ASP A 225 25.36 -40.11 37.92
N MET A 226 25.57 -40.01 36.59
CA MET A 226 24.73 -40.54 35.51
C MET A 226 23.32 -39.93 35.38
N ASN A 227 22.78 -39.28 36.42
CA ASN A 227 21.39 -38.83 36.48
C ASN A 227 21.12 -37.49 35.79
N ASN A 228 22.15 -36.76 35.36
CA ASN A 228 22.01 -35.41 34.83
C ASN A 228 22.70 -35.22 33.47
N LEU A 229 22.15 -34.34 32.62
CA LEU A 229 22.86 -33.78 31.46
C LEU A 229 23.41 -32.40 31.81
N ILE A 230 24.59 -32.08 31.28
CA ILE A 230 25.26 -30.80 31.42
C ILE A 230 25.42 -30.19 30.02
N LEU A 231 24.77 -29.06 29.79
CA LEU A 231 24.85 -28.29 28.56
C LEU A 231 25.80 -27.12 28.81
N THR A 232 26.86 -27.01 28.02
CA THR A 232 27.71 -25.81 28.05
C THR A 232 27.12 -24.78 27.09
N LEU A 233 26.87 -23.57 27.60
CA LEU A 233 26.31 -22.47 26.84
C LEU A 233 27.43 -21.67 26.14
N GLY A 234 27.13 -21.14 24.95
CA GLY A 234 28.04 -20.29 24.19
C GLY A 234 28.29 -18.93 24.84
N THR A 235 27.32 -18.43 25.62
CA THR A 235 27.42 -17.21 26.43
C THR A 235 27.10 -17.52 27.89
N PRO A 236 27.97 -17.13 28.85
CA PRO A 236 27.67 -17.21 30.28
C PRO A 236 26.44 -16.38 30.68
N ILE A 237 25.66 -16.90 31.62
CA ILE A 237 24.53 -16.22 32.26
C ILE A 237 24.91 -16.04 33.74
N THR A 238 25.32 -14.83 34.10
CA THR A 238 25.89 -14.52 35.43
C THR A 238 24.98 -13.65 36.31
N ARG A 239 23.83 -13.22 35.78
CA ARG A 239 22.80 -12.44 36.48
C ARG A 239 21.45 -13.15 36.40
N ALA A 240 20.48 -12.70 37.19
CA ALA A 240 19.10 -13.16 37.09
C ALA A 240 18.46 -12.82 35.72
N SER A 241 18.38 -13.82 34.84
CA SER A 241 17.69 -13.80 33.54
C SER A 241 16.54 -14.81 33.50
N GLN A 242 15.52 -14.55 32.69
CA GLN A 242 14.49 -15.54 32.37
C GLN A 242 15.07 -16.53 31.35
N VAL A 243 15.37 -17.75 31.77
CA VAL A 243 15.96 -18.78 30.91
C VAL A 243 14.99 -19.95 30.75
N SER A 244 14.75 -20.36 29.50
CA SER A 244 14.00 -21.57 29.15
C SER A 244 14.90 -22.53 28.36
N VAL A 245 14.61 -23.84 28.44
CA VAL A 245 15.25 -24.85 27.61
C VAL A 245 14.21 -25.81 27.04
N SER A 246 14.33 -26.06 25.74
CA SER A 246 13.49 -26.97 24.96
C SER A 246 14.34 -28.09 24.37
N LEU A 247 13.80 -29.30 24.33
CA LEU A 247 14.38 -30.48 23.69
C LEU A 247 13.50 -30.89 22.51
N SER A 248 14.08 -30.95 21.31
CA SER A 248 13.33 -31.19 20.07
C SER A 248 12.81 -32.62 19.95
N ASP A 249 11.64 -32.76 19.33
CA ASP A 249 10.91 -34.02 19.25
C ASP A 249 11.68 -35.11 18.47
N GLY A 250 11.75 -36.31 19.06
CA GLY A 250 12.57 -37.43 18.57
C GLY A 250 13.97 -37.54 19.20
N SER A 251 14.32 -36.65 20.13
CA SER A 251 15.61 -36.68 20.83
C SER A 251 15.83 -37.90 21.74
N VAL A 252 17.10 -38.31 21.88
CA VAL A 252 17.48 -39.66 22.36
C VAL A 252 17.90 -39.75 23.84
N VAL A 253 17.38 -38.87 24.71
CA VAL A 253 17.61 -39.00 26.17
C VAL A 253 16.97 -40.29 26.67
N LYS A 254 17.77 -41.21 27.22
CA LYS A 254 17.32 -42.57 27.60
C LYS A 254 17.94 -43.05 28.90
N ASP A 255 17.22 -43.91 29.61
CA ASP A 255 17.71 -44.64 30.79
C ASP A 255 18.58 -45.86 30.40
N LEU A 256 19.07 -46.59 31.40
CA LEU A 256 19.86 -47.82 31.21
C LEU A 256 19.07 -49.03 30.67
N ALA A 257 17.74 -49.00 30.69
CA ALA A 257 16.87 -50.04 30.10
C ALA A 257 16.52 -49.76 28.62
N GLY A 258 16.64 -48.51 28.18
CA GLY A 258 16.38 -48.02 26.84
C GLY A 258 15.08 -47.21 26.69
N ASN A 259 14.31 -46.95 27.76
CA ASN A 259 13.12 -46.10 27.64
C ASN A 259 13.56 -44.65 27.39
N THR A 260 12.77 -43.91 26.62
CA THR A 260 13.12 -42.57 26.14
C THR A 260 12.34 -41.52 26.92
N ALA A 261 13.03 -40.50 27.42
CA ALA A 261 12.40 -39.36 28.09
C ALA A 261 11.36 -38.71 27.17
N SER A 262 10.27 -38.20 27.76
CA SER A 262 9.39 -37.26 27.07
C SER A 262 10.20 -36.02 26.67
N THR A 263 9.93 -35.50 25.48
CA THR A 263 10.39 -34.16 25.10
C THR A 263 9.71 -33.10 25.96
N PHE A 264 10.38 -31.97 26.11
CA PHE A 264 9.91 -30.85 26.92
C PHE A 264 10.17 -29.55 26.15
N ARG A 265 9.27 -28.59 26.34
CA ARG A 265 9.34 -27.26 25.72
C ARG A 265 9.27 -26.22 26.83
N ASP A 266 10.13 -25.22 26.70
CA ASP A 266 10.26 -24.08 27.61
C ASP A 266 10.32 -24.46 29.10
N GLN A 267 11.08 -25.53 29.41
CA GLN A 267 11.40 -25.86 30.80
C GLN A 267 12.14 -24.67 31.41
N ALA A 268 11.52 -24.06 32.42
CA ALA A 268 12.12 -22.96 33.17
C ALA A 268 13.43 -23.43 33.83
N VAL A 269 14.48 -22.64 33.65
CA VAL A 269 15.81 -22.84 34.23
C VAL A 269 15.98 -21.91 35.42
N THR A 270 16.40 -22.45 36.56
CA THR A 270 16.75 -21.63 37.73
C THR A 270 18.17 -21.07 37.55
N VAL A 271 18.31 -19.76 37.38
CA VAL A 271 19.60 -19.08 37.31
C VAL A 271 19.96 -18.54 38.70
N THR A 272 21.19 -18.80 39.16
CA THR A 272 21.74 -18.18 40.37
C THR A 272 22.44 -16.88 39.99
N ASP A 273 22.12 -15.75 40.65
CA ASP A 273 22.86 -14.51 40.42
C ASP A 273 24.26 -14.58 41.06
N LEU A 274 25.28 -14.19 40.31
CA LEU A 274 26.70 -14.25 40.69
C LEU A 274 27.36 -12.87 40.65
N VAL A 275 26.63 -11.80 40.30
CA VAL A 275 27.16 -10.43 40.25
C VAL A 275 26.99 -9.75 41.60
N ALA A 276 28.06 -9.10 42.08
CA ALA A 276 28.01 -8.30 43.29
C ALA A 276 27.50 -6.88 42.99
N PRO A 277 26.64 -6.29 43.85
CA PRO A 277 26.13 -4.95 43.66
C PRO A 277 27.26 -3.91 43.70
N THR A 278 27.43 -3.20 42.60
CA THR A 278 28.41 -2.12 42.41
C THR A 278 27.74 -0.76 42.55
N LEU A 279 28.46 0.23 43.11
CA LEU A 279 27.92 1.59 43.24
C LEU A 279 27.95 2.32 41.90
N LEU A 280 26.79 2.78 41.42
CA LEU A 280 26.64 3.62 40.23
C LEU A 280 26.74 5.13 40.52
N SER A 281 26.50 5.55 41.76
CA SER A 281 26.39 6.98 42.11
C SER A 281 27.74 7.70 42.26
N SER A 282 28.24 8.26 41.15
CA SER A 282 29.09 9.47 41.16
C SER A 282 28.31 10.76 41.49
N GLN A 283 26.97 10.64 41.51
CA GLN A 283 26.01 11.66 41.88
C GLN A 283 25.08 11.07 42.95
N ALA A 284 25.21 11.56 44.18
CA ALA A 284 24.15 11.42 45.17
C ALA A 284 23.03 12.40 44.86
N ILE A 285 21.81 12.04 45.25
CA ILE A 285 20.66 12.94 45.14
C ILE A 285 20.11 13.22 46.54
N THR A 286 19.70 14.46 46.74
CA THR A 286 19.36 15.02 48.06
C THR A 286 17.91 15.52 48.07
N ASN A 287 17.26 15.36 49.22
CA ASN A 287 15.89 15.85 49.44
C ASN A 287 15.85 17.38 49.61
N ALA A 288 14.64 17.97 49.54
CA ALA A 288 14.40 19.39 49.77
C ALA A 288 15.06 19.97 51.05
N GLU A 289 15.13 19.16 52.11
CA GLU A 289 15.74 19.52 53.39
C GLU A 289 17.28 19.46 53.43
N LYS A 290 17.92 18.93 52.38
CA LYS A 290 19.37 18.65 52.29
C LYS A 290 19.94 17.81 53.44
N SER A 291 19.11 16.93 54.01
CA SER A 291 19.45 16.07 55.17
C SER A 291 19.63 14.59 54.80
N VAL A 292 19.51 14.24 53.52
CA VAL A 292 19.55 12.88 53.00
C VAL A 292 20.51 12.78 51.83
N ILE A 293 21.26 11.67 51.77
CA ILE A 293 22.02 11.20 50.61
C ILE A 293 21.41 9.87 50.15
N VAL A 294 21.08 9.75 48.86
CA VAL A 294 20.74 8.45 48.26
C VAL A 294 21.88 7.97 47.36
N LEU A 295 22.27 6.71 47.57
CA LEU A 295 23.31 5.97 46.87
C LEU A 295 22.66 4.92 45.98
N ARG A 296 23.06 4.80 44.71
CA ARG A 296 22.45 3.86 43.75
C ARG A 296 23.43 2.75 43.36
N PHE A 297 22.93 1.53 43.19
CA PHE A 297 23.71 0.34 42.85
C PHE A 297 23.24 -0.30 41.53
N SER A 298 24.01 -1.26 41.01
CA SER A 298 23.77 -1.94 39.72
C SER A 298 22.62 -2.96 39.71
N GLU A 299 22.01 -3.23 40.86
CA GLU A 299 20.85 -4.13 41.04
C GLU A 299 20.13 -3.88 42.37
N THR A 300 18.94 -4.48 42.50
CA THR A 300 18.15 -4.54 43.73
C THR A 300 18.93 -5.19 44.88
N LEU A 301 19.13 -4.40 45.93
CA LEU A 301 19.74 -4.82 47.18
C LEU A 301 18.76 -5.61 48.06
N LYS A 302 19.31 -6.47 48.93
CA LYS A 302 18.53 -7.23 49.92
C LYS A 302 18.13 -6.33 51.08
N SER A 303 16.83 -6.26 51.35
CA SER A 303 16.30 -5.54 52.50
C SER A 303 16.83 -6.12 53.82
N GLY A 304 17.20 -5.23 54.74
CA GLY A 304 17.78 -5.59 56.03
C GLY A 304 18.37 -4.38 56.75
N THR A 305 18.70 -4.55 58.03
CA THR A 305 19.33 -3.50 58.84
C THR A 305 20.82 -3.42 58.51
N LEU A 306 21.21 -2.42 57.72
CA LEU A 306 22.62 -2.05 57.53
C LEU A 306 23.19 -1.46 58.82
N ASP A 307 24.50 -1.57 59.02
CA ASP A 307 25.21 -0.94 60.14
C ASP A 307 25.71 0.46 59.74
N PRO A 308 25.33 1.55 60.46
CA PRO A 308 25.73 2.90 60.07
C PRO A 308 27.22 3.17 60.28
N ALA A 309 27.90 2.43 61.16
CA ALA A 309 29.34 2.58 61.39
C ALA A 309 30.20 2.15 60.19
N ASN A 310 29.62 1.37 59.27
CA ASN A 310 30.29 0.89 58.05
C ASN A 310 30.23 1.89 56.89
N PHE A 311 29.50 3.00 57.04
CA PHE A 311 29.47 4.12 56.11
C PHE A 311 30.12 5.35 56.75
N SER A 312 30.90 6.11 55.98
CA SER A 312 31.31 7.46 56.40
C SER A 312 30.97 8.47 55.32
N ILE A 313 30.33 9.56 55.72
CA ILE A 313 30.13 10.75 54.88
C ILE A 313 30.95 11.89 55.49
N SER A 314 31.69 12.63 54.66
CA SER A 314 32.16 13.96 55.05
C SER A 314 31.71 15.01 54.03
N VAL A 315 31.39 16.21 54.51
CA VAL A 315 30.87 17.34 53.73
C VAL A 315 31.81 18.52 53.98
N ALA A 316 32.42 19.04 52.92
CA ALA A 316 33.50 20.04 52.99
C ALA A 316 34.65 19.62 53.95
N GLY A 317 34.93 18.32 54.06
CA GLY A 317 35.92 17.75 54.98
C GLY A 317 35.43 17.51 56.41
N VAL A 318 34.21 17.93 56.77
CA VAL A 318 33.61 17.70 58.10
C VAL A 318 32.82 16.39 58.09
N SER A 319 33.24 15.42 58.90
CA SER A 319 32.53 14.15 59.07
C SER A 319 31.10 14.35 59.57
N GLN A 320 30.14 13.62 58.99
CA GLN A 320 28.73 13.68 59.32
C GLN A 320 28.29 12.42 60.05
N THR A 321 27.50 12.59 61.11
CA THR A 321 26.81 11.47 61.78
C THR A 321 25.69 10.96 60.87
N ILE A 322 25.64 9.67 60.60
CA ILE A 322 24.48 9.01 59.98
C ILE A 322 23.48 8.66 61.08
N THR A 323 22.26 9.16 60.98
CA THR A 323 21.20 9.00 62.00
C THR A 323 20.15 7.96 61.64
N ALA A 324 20.04 7.60 60.36
CA ALA A 324 19.28 6.45 59.87
C ALA A 324 19.85 5.99 58.52
N GLN A 325 19.65 4.72 58.21
CA GLN A 325 20.12 4.05 56.99
C GLN A 325 19.10 3.00 56.56
N GLU A 326 18.77 2.97 55.27
CA GLU A 326 17.62 2.21 54.76
C GLU A 326 17.88 1.70 53.35
N VAL A 327 17.52 0.43 53.08
CA VAL A 327 17.65 -0.19 51.76
C VAL A 327 16.34 -0.02 50.98
N LEU A 328 16.41 0.65 49.84
CA LEU A 328 15.28 1.05 48.99
C LEU A 328 15.50 0.53 47.57
N GLY A 329 15.15 -0.73 47.31
CA GLY A 329 15.32 -1.34 45.98
C GLY A 329 16.78 -1.42 45.57
N ASP A 330 17.16 -0.75 44.48
CA ASP A 330 18.56 -0.64 43.99
C ASP A 330 19.44 0.33 44.80
N SER A 331 18.88 0.94 45.84
CA SER A 331 19.46 2.13 46.45
C SER A 331 19.56 2.04 47.98
N ILE A 332 20.42 2.88 48.56
CA ILE A 332 20.56 3.07 50.01
C ILE A 332 20.32 4.54 50.34
N ARG A 333 19.36 4.80 51.24
CA ARG A 333 19.11 6.13 51.80
C ARG A 333 19.88 6.28 53.11
N LEU A 334 20.75 7.29 53.19
CA LEU A 334 21.47 7.69 54.40
C LEU A 334 20.95 9.05 54.87
N THR A 335 20.39 9.09 56.08
CA THR A 335 19.95 10.33 56.74
C THR A 335 21.11 10.88 57.57
N LEU A 336 21.42 12.16 57.40
CA LEU A 336 22.49 12.87 58.09
C LEU A 336 21.96 13.60 59.33
N GLY A 337 22.74 13.61 60.40
CA GLY A 337 22.47 14.38 61.63
C GLY A 337 22.66 15.89 61.49
N SER A 338 23.02 16.38 60.31
CA SER A 338 23.13 17.81 59.98
C SER A 338 22.92 18.01 58.48
N LYS A 339 22.42 19.19 58.10
CA LYS A 339 22.13 19.53 56.70
C LYS A 339 23.40 19.80 55.89
N ILE A 340 23.43 19.34 54.65
CA ILE A 340 24.44 19.71 53.66
C ILE A 340 24.29 21.21 53.36
N THR A 341 25.27 22.00 53.78
CA THR A 341 25.28 23.46 53.63
C THR A 341 26.33 23.92 52.61
N GLY A 342 26.07 25.07 51.98
CA GLY A 342 26.82 25.55 50.81
C GLY A 342 26.10 25.25 49.48
N THR A 343 26.59 25.86 48.40
CA THR A 343 26.06 25.69 47.04
C THR A 343 26.62 24.45 46.35
N SER A 344 27.93 24.21 46.48
CA SER A 344 28.63 23.04 45.93
C SER A 344 29.71 22.51 46.89
N PRO A 345 29.35 22.01 48.09
CA PRO A 345 30.32 21.38 48.98
C PRO A 345 30.83 20.06 48.39
N ASN A 346 32.12 19.77 48.54
CA ASN A 346 32.66 18.44 48.27
C ASN A 346 32.06 17.44 49.28
N ILE A 347 31.46 16.35 48.79
CA ILE A 347 30.97 15.26 49.63
C ILE A 347 31.81 14.02 49.34
N ASN A 348 32.40 13.42 50.37
CA ASN A 348 33.18 12.19 50.24
C ASN A 348 32.47 11.04 50.96
N LEU A 349 32.28 9.92 50.24
CA LEU A 349 31.69 8.67 50.72
C LEU A 349 32.77 7.60 50.90
N GLN A 350 32.70 6.86 52.01
CA GLN A 350 33.32 5.54 52.15
C GLN A 350 32.27 4.52 52.59
N TYR A 351 32.41 3.29 52.11
CA TYR A 351 31.76 2.11 52.70
C TYR A 351 32.78 0.98 52.80
N THR A 352 32.87 0.36 53.98
CA THR A 352 33.69 -0.83 54.23
C THR A 352 32.77 -1.95 54.71
N PRO A 353 32.71 -3.12 54.07
CA PRO A 353 31.84 -4.22 54.51
C PRO A 353 32.06 -4.61 55.98
N PRO A 354 30.98 -4.82 56.76
CA PRO A 354 31.09 -5.33 58.14
C PRO A 354 31.61 -6.77 58.17
N THR A 355 32.25 -7.12 59.30
CA THR A 355 32.56 -8.53 59.64
C THR A 355 31.30 -9.36 59.84
N ASP A 356 30.23 -8.74 60.34
CA ASP A 356 28.88 -9.30 60.33
C ASP A 356 28.22 -9.11 58.94
N ILE A 357 28.45 -10.08 58.06
CA ILE A 357 27.90 -10.10 56.70
C ILE A 357 26.35 -10.13 56.67
N SER A 358 25.67 -10.32 57.80
CA SER A 358 24.20 -10.18 57.86
C SER A 358 23.76 -8.72 57.61
N LYS A 359 24.59 -7.75 58.02
CA LYS A 359 24.36 -6.30 57.86
C LYS A 359 25.09 -5.66 56.66
N ALA A 360 25.86 -6.43 55.91
CA ALA A 360 26.56 -5.94 54.72
C ALA A 360 25.57 -5.59 53.59
N VAL A 361 25.93 -4.58 52.79
CA VAL A 361 25.29 -4.29 51.50
C VAL A 361 25.52 -5.48 50.57
N LYS A 362 24.44 -6.00 49.99
CA LYS A 362 24.41 -7.21 49.17
C LYS A 362 23.12 -7.30 48.36
N ASP A 363 23.14 -8.11 47.32
CA ASP A 363 21.96 -8.45 46.52
C ASP A 363 21.09 -9.52 47.20
N ALA A 364 19.99 -9.91 46.54
CA ALA A 364 19.08 -10.95 47.02
C ALA A 364 19.77 -12.33 47.18
N ALA A 365 20.72 -12.69 46.30
CA ALA A 365 21.44 -13.96 46.31
C ALA A 365 22.44 -14.06 47.49
N GLY A 366 23.00 -12.93 47.93
CA GLY A 366 24.00 -12.82 49.00
C GLY A 366 25.38 -12.30 48.54
N ASN A 367 25.54 -11.93 47.28
CA ASN A 367 26.75 -11.34 46.74
C ASN A 367 27.02 -9.97 47.40
N LEU A 368 28.18 -9.82 48.04
CA LEU A 368 28.49 -8.65 48.86
C LEU A 368 29.04 -7.49 48.03
N ALA A 369 28.57 -6.26 48.27
CA ALA A 369 29.16 -5.06 47.69
C ALA A 369 30.62 -4.90 48.11
N ALA A 370 31.48 -4.51 47.17
CA ALA A 370 32.89 -4.22 47.43
C ALA A 370 33.10 -2.97 48.33
N VAL A 371 34.32 -2.77 48.79
CA VAL A 371 34.74 -1.53 49.46
C VAL A 371 34.56 -0.34 48.51
N ILE A 372 33.88 0.70 48.97
CA ILE A 372 33.67 1.94 48.22
C ILE A 372 34.66 2.98 48.74
N GLY A 373 35.64 3.31 47.89
CA GLY A 373 36.63 4.36 48.13
C GLY A 373 37.87 3.90 48.91
N PRO A 374 39.04 4.53 48.67
CA PRO A 374 40.19 4.42 49.55
C PRO A 374 39.96 5.19 50.85
N VAL A 375 40.91 5.10 51.80
CA VAL A 375 40.89 5.92 53.03
C VAL A 375 40.88 7.41 52.67
N GLY A 376 39.74 8.07 52.88
CA GLY A 376 39.45 9.45 52.43
C GLY A 376 38.22 9.59 51.50
N GLY A 377 37.78 8.48 50.90
CA GLY A 377 36.50 8.37 50.18
C GLY A 377 36.47 8.79 48.72
N VAL A 378 35.40 8.35 48.04
CA VAL A 378 35.04 8.78 46.69
C VAL A 378 34.30 10.11 46.78
N ALA A 379 34.72 11.11 46.00
CA ALA A 379 33.97 12.35 45.86
C ALA A 379 32.69 12.11 45.05
N ILE A 380 31.53 12.50 45.60
CA ILE A 380 30.23 12.42 44.94
C ILE A 380 29.65 13.82 44.76
N THR A 381 29.09 14.07 43.58
CA THR A 381 28.30 15.29 43.33
C THR A 381 26.95 15.19 44.05
N HIS A 382 26.30 16.32 44.31
CA HIS A 382 24.92 16.33 44.82
C HIS A 382 23.99 17.07 43.84
N THR A 383 22.87 16.43 43.50
CA THR A 383 21.71 17.08 42.89
C THR A 383 20.60 17.23 43.92
N LEU A 384 19.77 18.25 43.75
CA LEU A 384 18.55 18.44 44.52
C LEU A 384 17.39 17.92 43.67
N ASP A 385 16.56 17.06 44.24
CA ASP A 385 15.28 16.74 43.62
C ASP A 385 14.13 17.47 44.31
N THR A 386 13.21 17.94 43.48
CA THR A 386 12.00 18.68 43.84
C THR A 386 10.80 18.27 43.00
N THR A 387 11.00 17.44 41.97
CA THR A 387 9.93 16.90 41.12
C THR A 387 9.12 15.90 41.94
N ALA A 388 7.87 15.65 41.59
CA ALA A 388 7.09 14.57 42.20
C ALA A 388 6.68 13.60 41.09
N PRO A 389 6.78 12.27 41.29
CA PRO A 389 6.49 11.32 40.23
C PRO A 389 5.05 11.45 39.73
N ALA A 390 4.91 11.46 38.42
CA ALA A 390 3.66 11.56 37.69
C ALA A 390 3.51 10.35 36.77
N LEU A 391 2.26 9.97 36.47
CA LEU A 391 2.00 9.05 35.37
C LEU A 391 2.45 9.68 34.05
N ASN A 392 2.95 8.85 33.14
CA ASN A 392 3.26 9.31 31.79
C ASN A 392 2.01 9.87 31.08
N THR A 393 2.24 10.71 30.08
CA THR A 393 1.19 11.40 29.32
C THR A 393 0.61 10.57 28.18
N ASP A 394 1.31 9.52 27.76
CA ASP A 394 0.91 8.63 26.67
C ASP A 394 -0.33 7.74 27.00
N THR A 395 -0.72 6.92 26.04
CA THR A 395 -1.89 6.01 26.09
C THR A 395 -1.62 4.68 26.79
N LEU A 396 -0.36 4.30 26.97
CA LEU A 396 0.08 3.09 27.68
C LEU A 396 0.55 3.40 29.12
N ALA A 397 0.57 4.67 29.51
CA ALA A 397 0.80 5.14 30.88
C ALA A 397 -0.08 4.44 31.93
N VAL A 398 -1.26 3.98 31.51
CA VAL A 398 -2.16 3.11 32.27
C VAL A 398 -2.73 2.06 31.33
N ALA A 399 -2.26 0.82 31.40
CA ALA A 399 -2.62 -0.25 30.48
C ALA A 399 -3.06 -1.53 31.21
N ALA A 400 -4.05 -2.25 30.65
CA ALA A 400 -4.33 -3.63 31.05
C ALA A 400 -3.24 -4.54 30.48
N THR A 401 -2.78 -5.53 31.26
CA THR A 401 -1.71 -6.45 30.82
C THR A 401 -2.27 -7.66 30.05
N GLU A 402 -3.52 -8.03 30.33
CA GLU A 402 -4.19 -9.22 29.83
C GLU A 402 -5.69 -8.95 29.62
N ARG A 403 -6.35 -9.71 28.74
CA ARG A 403 -7.72 -9.44 28.28
C ARG A 403 -8.82 -9.78 29.30
N GLN A 404 -8.54 -10.72 30.22
CA GLN A 404 -9.38 -10.98 31.42
C GLN A 404 -9.10 -10.00 32.58
N VAL A 405 -8.27 -8.99 32.32
CA VAL A 405 -7.80 -7.92 33.21
C VAL A 405 -7.70 -8.34 34.68
N ARG A 406 -6.69 -9.16 35.00
CA ARG A 406 -6.27 -9.38 36.38
C ARG A 406 -5.10 -8.48 36.81
N VAL A 407 -4.38 -7.87 35.86
CA VAL A 407 -3.26 -6.95 36.14
C VAL A 407 -3.39 -5.66 35.32
N ILE A 408 -3.29 -4.52 36.00
CA ILE A 408 -3.15 -3.19 35.40
C ILE A 408 -1.74 -2.67 35.68
N ARG A 409 -1.07 -2.10 34.67
CA ARG A 409 0.22 -1.41 34.78
C ARG A 409 0.02 0.10 34.81
N LEU A 410 0.70 0.76 35.74
CA LEU A 410 0.91 2.20 35.79
C LEU A 410 2.38 2.49 35.47
N ASN A 411 2.65 3.30 34.45
CA ASN A 411 3.99 3.73 34.09
C ASN A 411 4.20 5.19 34.52
N PHE A 412 5.15 5.38 35.43
CA PHE A 412 5.56 6.70 35.92
C PHE A 412 6.78 7.23 35.15
N ASN A 413 6.97 8.55 35.18
CA ASN A 413 8.11 9.22 34.55
C ASN A 413 9.46 8.90 35.23
N GLU A 414 9.42 8.42 36.49
CA GLU A 414 10.58 8.15 37.33
C GLU A 414 10.29 7.06 38.38
N ALA A 415 11.32 6.62 39.09
CA ALA A 415 11.23 5.48 40.01
C ALA A 415 10.60 5.82 41.38
N LEU A 416 9.71 4.96 41.85
CA LEU A 416 9.03 5.13 43.15
C LEU A 416 9.80 4.46 44.30
N ASP A 417 9.60 4.94 45.53
CA ASP A 417 10.15 4.34 46.74
C ASP A 417 9.37 3.04 47.06
N ALA A 418 10.01 1.88 46.83
CA ALA A 418 9.43 0.56 47.08
C ALA A 418 9.07 0.30 48.55
N GLY A 419 9.74 0.95 49.51
CA GLY A 419 9.39 0.87 50.94
C GLY A 419 8.15 1.69 51.29
N SER A 420 7.69 2.54 50.37
CA SER A 420 6.56 3.47 50.56
C SER A 420 5.24 3.02 49.94
N LEU A 421 5.15 1.81 49.39
CA LEU A 421 3.90 1.34 48.79
C LEU A 421 2.74 1.44 49.80
N PRO A 422 1.62 2.09 49.43
CA PRO A 422 0.46 2.23 50.29
C PRO A 422 -0.34 0.92 50.36
N ASP A 423 -1.35 0.87 51.22
CA ASP A 423 -2.31 -0.24 51.20
C ASP A 423 -3.03 -0.31 49.83
N PRO A 424 -3.26 -1.50 49.23
CA PRO A 424 -3.96 -1.66 47.96
C PRO A 424 -5.31 -0.94 47.87
N SER A 425 -6.04 -0.78 48.98
CA SER A 425 -7.31 -0.04 49.03
C SER A 425 -7.19 1.46 48.73
N SER A 426 -5.97 2.01 48.69
CA SER A 426 -5.69 3.37 48.19
C SER A 426 -5.94 3.51 46.68
N PHE A 427 -6.09 2.38 45.98
CA PHE A 427 -6.47 2.31 44.58
C PHE A 427 -7.90 1.77 44.42
N THR A 428 -8.63 2.38 43.50
CA THR A 428 -9.97 1.92 43.08
C THR A 428 -9.97 1.72 41.58
N VAL A 429 -10.56 0.61 41.11
CA VAL A 429 -10.66 0.29 39.69
C VAL A 429 -12.14 0.14 39.35
N ASN A 430 -12.70 1.16 38.69
CA ASN A 430 -14.09 1.15 38.27
C ASN A 430 -14.20 0.51 36.88
N VAL A 431 -15.16 -0.41 36.76
CA VAL A 431 -15.51 -1.17 35.56
C VAL A 431 -16.88 -0.67 35.09
N ALA A 432 -16.93 0.01 33.95
CA ALA A 432 -18.17 0.50 33.34
C ALA A 432 -18.64 -0.46 32.23
N SER A 433 -19.72 -1.20 32.50
CA SER A 433 -20.27 -2.25 31.62
C SER A 433 -21.78 -2.09 31.50
N GLY A 434 -22.33 -2.18 30.28
CA GLY A 434 -23.77 -2.12 30.02
C GLY A 434 -24.49 -0.84 30.51
N GLY A 435 -23.76 0.26 30.72
CA GLY A 435 -24.27 1.49 31.34
C GLY A 435 -24.29 1.51 32.87
N SER A 436 -23.87 0.42 33.53
CA SER A 436 -23.62 0.35 34.97
C SER A 436 -22.15 0.63 35.29
N THR A 437 -21.81 0.81 36.55
CA THR A 437 -20.41 0.92 37.02
C THR A 437 -20.22 0.18 38.34
N GLN A 438 -19.27 -0.75 38.37
CA GLN A 438 -18.88 -1.53 39.54
C GLN A 438 -17.44 -1.21 39.93
N SER A 439 -17.14 -1.12 41.23
CA SER A 439 -15.76 -1.06 41.71
C SER A 439 -15.20 -2.46 41.93
N VAL A 440 -13.99 -2.73 41.43
CA VAL A 440 -13.21 -3.93 41.67
C VAL A 440 -12.04 -3.57 42.59
N ALA A 441 -11.89 -4.34 43.67
CA ALA A 441 -10.82 -4.15 44.64
C ALA A 441 -9.45 -4.56 44.06
N VAL A 442 -8.41 -3.81 44.40
CA VAL A 442 -7.02 -4.20 44.16
C VAL A 442 -6.56 -5.08 45.32
N SER A 443 -6.04 -6.26 44.99
CA SER A 443 -5.63 -7.30 45.95
C SER A 443 -4.16 -7.25 46.33
N SER A 444 -3.29 -6.75 45.44
CA SER A 444 -1.87 -6.54 45.71
C SER A 444 -1.27 -5.49 44.77
N LEU A 445 -0.12 -4.97 45.19
CA LEU A 445 0.71 -4.03 44.44
C LEU A 445 2.11 -4.64 44.25
N ARG A 446 2.69 -4.50 43.06
CA ARG A 446 4.08 -4.89 42.75
C ARG A 446 4.78 -3.75 42.02
N LEU A 447 5.88 -3.26 42.55
CA LEU A 447 6.68 -2.21 41.93
C LEU A 447 7.94 -2.79 41.26
N SER A 448 8.28 -2.25 40.09
CA SER A 448 9.54 -2.49 39.39
C SER A 448 10.04 -1.18 38.78
N GLY A 449 10.94 -0.48 39.49
CA GLY A 449 11.43 0.84 39.08
C GLY A 449 10.32 1.89 39.04
N SER A 450 9.97 2.35 37.83
CA SER A 450 8.88 3.29 37.57
C SER A 450 7.55 2.61 37.18
N VAL A 451 7.50 1.28 37.12
CA VAL A 451 6.30 0.51 36.75
C VAL A 451 5.63 -0.06 38.00
N LEU A 452 4.37 0.31 38.25
CA LEU A 452 3.56 -0.22 39.34
C LEU A 452 2.42 -1.10 38.78
N GLU A 453 2.45 -2.38 39.11
CA GLU A 453 1.45 -3.37 38.76
C GLU A 453 0.42 -3.53 39.89
N LEU A 454 -0.86 -3.50 39.52
CA LEU A 454 -2.01 -3.68 40.41
C LEU A 454 -2.70 -5.00 40.06
N THR A 455 -2.75 -5.95 40.99
CA THR A 455 -3.48 -7.21 40.78
C THR A 455 -4.91 -7.07 41.28
N LEU A 456 -5.91 -7.25 40.41
CA LEU A 456 -7.32 -7.17 40.77
C LEU A 456 -7.78 -8.43 41.53
N ALA A 457 -8.66 -8.24 42.51
CA ALA A 457 -9.21 -9.34 43.31
C ALA A 457 -10.06 -10.32 42.47
N THR A 458 -10.74 -9.80 41.45
CA THR A 458 -11.53 -10.55 40.47
C THR A 458 -11.11 -10.17 39.06
N THR A 459 -11.15 -11.12 38.12
CA THR A 459 -11.02 -10.84 36.68
C THR A 459 -12.17 -9.96 36.17
N VAL A 460 -11.90 -9.18 35.12
CA VAL A 460 -12.93 -8.44 34.38
C VAL A 460 -13.30 -9.29 33.16
N THR A 461 -14.55 -9.75 33.11
CA THR A 461 -15.02 -10.68 32.06
C THR A 461 -15.72 -10.00 30.89
N ASP A 462 -16.10 -8.74 31.01
CA ASP A 462 -16.58 -7.92 29.89
C ASP A 462 -15.38 -7.21 29.25
N MET A 463 -14.98 -7.68 28.07
CA MET A 463 -13.82 -7.17 27.32
C MET A 463 -14.10 -5.81 26.64
N GLN A 464 -15.35 -5.33 26.64
CA GLN A 464 -15.71 -3.98 26.18
C GLN A 464 -15.90 -2.98 27.33
N ALA A 465 -15.67 -3.40 28.60
CA ALA A 465 -15.91 -2.56 29.75
C ALA A 465 -14.92 -1.38 29.83
N GLY A 466 -15.46 -0.17 30.01
CA GLY A 466 -14.68 1.04 30.23
C GLY A 466 -14.01 1.01 31.60
N LEU A 467 -12.69 0.79 31.64
CA LEU A 467 -11.91 0.72 32.86
C LEU A 467 -11.33 2.07 33.29
N ARG A 468 -11.43 2.39 34.59
CA ARG A 468 -10.87 3.61 35.17
C ARG A 468 -10.22 3.35 36.53
N VAL A 469 -8.90 3.47 36.61
CA VAL A 469 -8.13 3.39 37.86
C VAL A 469 -8.03 4.78 38.50
N SER A 470 -8.15 4.84 39.82
CA SER A 470 -7.97 6.06 40.61
C SER A 470 -7.11 5.78 41.83
N TYR A 471 -6.08 6.60 42.05
CA TYR A 471 -5.26 6.61 43.28
C TYR A 471 -5.70 7.79 44.14
N ALA A 472 -6.14 7.49 45.36
CA ALA A 472 -6.37 8.47 46.40
C ALA A 472 -5.23 8.38 47.42
N ARG A 473 -4.52 9.48 47.67
CA ARG A 473 -3.47 9.55 48.70
C ARG A 473 -4.11 9.28 50.08
N PRO A 474 -3.75 8.21 50.80
CA PRO A 474 -4.35 7.91 52.09
C PRO A 474 -3.95 8.94 53.15
N SER A 475 -4.83 9.13 54.14
CA SER A 475 -4.66 10.10 55.23
C SER A 475 -3.80 9.57 56.39
N THR A 476 -3.57 8.26 56.44
CA THR A 476 -2.70 7.58 57.41
C THR A 476 -1.95 6.44 56.71
N GLY A 477 -0.77 6.08 57.23
CA GLY A 477 0.08 5.03 56.65
C GLY A 477 0.97 5.52 55.51
N ASN A 478 1.43 4.56 54.70
CA ASN A 478 2.31 4.78 53.55
C ASN A 478 1.58 5.51 52.39
N ILE A 479 2.36 6.21 51.56
CA ILE A 479 1.89 6.94 50.36
C ILE A 479 2.87 6.71 49.21
N LEU A 480 2.38 6.67 47.97
CA LEU A 480 3.29 6.74 46.81
C LEU A 480 4.12 8.03 46.84
N LYS A 481 5.43 7.87 46.69
CA LYS A 481 6.44 8.93 46.53
C LYS A 481 7.68 8.38 45.82
N ASP A 482 8.60 9.25 45.45
CA ASP A 482 9.97 8.86 45.13
C ASP A 482 10.82 8.58 46.39
N TRP A 483 12.09 8.24 46.14
CA TRP A 483 13.14 8.04 47.13
C TRP A 483 13.61 9.36 47.80
N ALA A 484 13.34 10.53 47.20
CA ALA A 484 13.66 11.85 47.74
C ALA A 484 12.67 12.31 48.83
N GLY A 485 11.44 11.81 48.77
CA GLY A 485 10.32 12.14 49.66
C GLY A 485 9.13 12.81 48.98
N GLN A 486 9.18 13.08 47.67
CA GLN A 486 8.16 13.87 46.97
C GLN A 486 6.97 12.99 46.61
N ALA A 487 5.79 13.37 47.10
CA ALA A 487 4.60 12.52 47.06
C ALA A 487 3.84 12.62 45.72
N VAL A 488 3.51 11.46 45.16
CA VAL A 488 2.67 11.34 43.96
C VAL A 488 1.31 11.99 44.20
N ALA A 489 0.86 12.81 43.25
CA ALA A 489 -0.45 13.44 43.29
C ALA A 489 -1.58 12.40 43.15
N ALA A 490 -2.72 12.65 43.78
CA ALA A 490 -3.91 11.84 43.55
C ALA A 490 -4.35 11.98 42.08
N PHE A 491 -4.63 10.86 41.42
CA PHE A 491 -4.96 10.82 40.00
C PHE A 491 -6.13 9.88 39.71
N ALA A 492 -6.75 10.04 38.55
CA ALA A 492 -7.70 9.05 38.03
C ALA A 492 -7.70 9.06 36.49
N ARG A 493 -7.30 7.94 35.88
CA ARG A 493 -7.18 7.78 34.41
C ARG A 493 -7.98 6.58 33.93
N SER A 494 -8.47 6.66 32.70
CA SER A 494 -8.91 5.48 31.96
C SER A 494 -7.73 4.55 31.72
N VAL A 495 -7.99 3.24 31.75
CA VAL A 495 -7.02 2.20 31.37
C VAL A 495 -7.16 1.96 29.87
N SER A 496 -6.06 1.87 29.13
CA SER A 496 -6.12 1.30 27.77
C SER A 496 -6.37 -0.21 27.86
N THR A 497 -7.48 -0.64 27.28
CA THR A 497 -7.79 -2.05 27.06
C THR A 497 -6.94 -2.58 25.91
N VAL A 498 -6.52 -3.84 26.01
CA VAL A 498 -6.05 -4.61 24.84
C VAL A 498 -7.21 -4.72 23.84
N ASP A 499 -6.93 -4.96 22.56
CA ASP A 499 -7.98 -5.17 21.55
C ASP A 499 -8.98 -6.26 21.99
N ALA A 500 -10.24 -6.12 21.56
CA ALA A 500 -11.39 -6.95 21.90
C ALA A 500 -11.96 -7.72 20.69
N VAL A 501 -11.52 -7.41 19.47
CA VAL A 501 -12.08 -7.94 18.20
C VAL A 501 -11.19 -9.06 17.65
N ALA A 502 -11.79 -10.04 16.97
CA ALA A 502 -11.09 -11.16 16.33
C ALA A 502 -11.18 -11.12 14.80
N PRO A 503 -10.24 -11.72 14.04
CA PRO A 503 -10.10 -11.46 12.62
C PRO A 503 -11.33 -11.85 11.80
N ASN A 504 -11.82 -10.90 11.00
CA ASN A 504 -12.95 -11.06 10.10
C ASN A 504 -12.45 -11.13 8.65
N MET A 505 -12.86 -12.18 7.93
CA MET A 505 -12.49 -12.37 6.53
C MET A 505 -13.22 -11.34 5.65
N LEU A 506 -12.48 -10.37 5.09
CA LEU A 506 -13.01 -9.33 4.20
C LEU A 506 -13.27 -9.85 2.79
N SER A 507 -12.33 -10.65 2.25
CA SER A 507 -12.40 -11.13 0.87
C SER A 507 -11.63 -12.43 0.66
N SER A 508 -11.88 -13.07 -0.47
CA SER A 508 -11.24 -14.29 -0.93
C SER A 508 -11.03 -14.23 -2.44
N ARG A 509 -9.84 -14.60 -2.95
CA ARG A 509 -9.53 -14.65 -4.39
C ARG A 509 -8.66 -15.86 -4.72
N PHE A 510 -8.74 -16.36 -5.94
CA PHE A 510 -7.79 -17.35 -6.45
C PHE A 510 -6.60 -16.66 -7.13
N THR A 511 -5.39 -17.17 -6.88
CA THR A 511 -4.17 -16.74 -7.59
C THR A 511 -3.69 -17.79 -8.60
N ASN A 512 -4.30 -18.98 -8.60
CA ASN A 512 -4.27 -20.02 -9.62
C ASN A 512 -5.30 -21.10 -9.29
N ASP A 513 -5.38 -22.15 -10.12
CA ASP A 513 -6.30 -23.31 -9.95
C ASP A 513 -6.17 -24.05 -8.61
N ARG A 514 -5.11 -23.79 -7.82
CA ARG A 514 -4.81 -24.45 -6.55
C ARG A 514 -4.57 -23.52 -5.37
N THR A 515 -4.47 -22.21 -5.56
CA THR A 515 -4.10 -21.28 -4.49
C THR A 515 -5.20 -20.26 -4.23
N LEU A 516 -5.68 -20.24 -2.99
CA LEU A 516 -6.73 -19.36 -2.49
C LEU A 516 -6.12 -18.41 -1.45
N GLU A 517 -6.29 -17.11 -1.65
CA GLU A 517 -5.89 -16.08 -0.69
C GLU A 517 -7.12 -15.49 -0.01
N LEU A 518 -7.10 -15.47 1.33
CA LEU A 518 -8.12 -14.85 2.17
C LEU A 518 -7.51 -13.59 2.81
N THR A 519 -8.18 -12.45 2.71
CA THR A 519 -7.72 -11.18 3.30
C THR A 519 -8.59 -10.81 4.49
N PHE A 520 -7.96 -10.35 5.57
CA PHE A 520 -8.61 -10.02 6.84
C PHE A 520 -8.60 -8.51 7.15
N ASP A 521 -9.42 -8.11 8.11
CA ASP A 521 -9.55 -6.75 8.63
C ASP A 521 -8.40 -6.32 9.57
N GLU A 522 -7.60 -7.26 10.04
CA GLU A 522 -6.42 -7.05 10.89
C GLU A 522 -5.23 -7.96 10.55
N ASN A 523 -4.13 -7.83 11.30
CA ASN A 523 -2.92 -8.65 11.15
C ASN A 523 -3.05 -9.95 11.96
N LEU A 524 -2.82 -11.08 11.28
CA LEU A 524 -2.89 -12.42 11.84
C LEU A 524 -1.59 -12.83 12.58
N SER A 525 -1.71 -13.75 13.54
CA SER A 525 -0.59 -14.47 14.17
C SER A 525 0.21 -15.26 13.14
N SER A 526 1.54 -15.28 13.28
CA SER A 526 2.44 -15.98 12.37
C SER A 526 2.37 -17.51 12.46
N GLN A 527 1.80 -18.09 13.52
CA GLN A 527 1.55 -19.53 13.61
C GLN A 527 0.38 -19.96 12.72
N GLY A 528 -0.73 -19.22 12.82
CA GLY A 528 -1.94 -19.41 12.02
C GLY A 528 -2.65 -20.77 12.17
N PRO A 529 -3.72 -20.98 11.39
CA PRO A 529 -4.48 -22.22 11.42
C PRO A 529 -3.74 -23.34 10.68
N LEU A 530 -3.73 -24.56 11.24
CA LEU A 530 -3.25 -25.75 10.53
C LEU A 530 -4.05 -25.96 9.23
N ALA A 531 -3.40 -26.44 8.17
CA ALA A 531 -4.06 -26.77 6.90
C ALA A 531 -5.20 -27.81 7.07
N SER A 532 -5.09 -28.70 8.07
CA SER A 532 -6.12 -29.67 8.44
C SER A 532 -7.39 -29.08 9.07
N ALA A 533 -7.37 -27.81 9.50
CA ALA A 533 -8.55 -27.09 9.98
C ALA A 533 -9.46 -26.60 8.83
N TRP A 534 -8.96 -26.63 7.58
CA TRP A 534 -9.65 -26.15 6.39
C TRP A 534 -10.15 -27.30 5.51
N SER A 535 -11.36 -27.12 4.98
CA SER A 535 -11.94 -27.98 3.95
C SER A 535 -12.66 -27.13 2.90
N LEU A 536 -12.56 -27.53 1.64
CA LEU A 536 -13.18 -26.86 0.51
C LEU A 536 -14.03 -27.86 -0.28
N THR A 537 -15.35 -27.71 -0.22
CA THR A 537 -16.27 -28.55 -1.00
C THR A 537 -16.47 -27.91 -2.36
N ALA A 538 -15.81 -28.44 -3.39
CA ALA A 538 -15.79 -27.89 -4.77
C ALA A 538 -16.03 -29.01 -5.80
N ASN A 539 -15.80 -28.74 -7.09
CA ASN A 539 -15.79 -29.74 -8.19
C ASN A 539 -16.96 -30.76 -8.09
N GLY A 540 -18.20 -30.25 -8.11
CA GLY A 540 -19.41 -31.07 -8.04
C GLY A 540 -19.77 -31.65 -6.66
N GLY A 541 -19.13 -31.21 -5.58
CA GLY A 541 -19.39 -31.68 -4.21
C GLY A 541 -18.25 -32.49 -3.57
N THR A 542 -17.08 -32.52 -4.21
CA THR A 542 -15.86 -33.16 -3.72
C THR A 542 -15.24 -32.35 -2.58
N VAL A 543 -15.00 -32.98 -1.42
CA VAL A 543 -14.31 -32.33 -0.30
C VAL A 543 -12.80 -32.39 -0.49
N LEU A 544 -12.20 -31.24 -0.78
CA LEU A 544 -10.77 -31.04 -0.91
C LEU A 544 -10.18 -30.54 0.42
N LYS A 545 -9.02 -31.08 0.81
CA LYS A 545 -8.26 -30.59 1.97
C LYS A 545 -7.17 -29.63 1.52
N ALA A 546 -6.89 -28.60 2.32
CA ALA A 546 -5.74 -27.76 2.09
C ALA A 546 -4.44 -28.58 2.31
N ALA A 547 -3.48 -28.42 1.41
CA ALA A 547 -2.14 -29.01 1.48
C ALA A 547 -1.19 -28.11 2.30
N THR A 548 -1.35 -26.78 2.21
CA THR A 548 -0.66 -25.80 3.06
C THR A 548 -1.63 -24.76 3.58
N SER A 549 -1.22 -24.11 4.67
CA SER A 549 -1.83 -22.91 5.25
C SER A 549 -0.68 -22.03 5.73
N SER A 550 -0.65 -20.76 5.32
CA SER A 550 0.45 -19.84 5.63
C SER A 550 -0.05 -18.41 5.77
N VAL A 551 0.34 -17.75 6.85
CA VAL A 551 0.02 -16.34 7.13
C VAL A 551 1.12 -15.42 6.63
N SER A 552 0.73 -14.28 6.03
CA SER A 552 1.60 -13.14 5.77
C SER A 552 0.85 -11.84 6.07
N GLY A 553 1.06 -11.28 7.27
CA GLY A 553 0.39 -10.06 7.73
C GLY A 553 -1.12 -10.24 7.82
N ARG A 554 -1.86 -9.66 6.86
CA ARG A 554 -3.34 -9.67 6.80
C ARG A 554 -3.90 -10.75 5.89
N THR A 555 -3.04 -11.54 5.26
CA THR A 555 -3.41 -12.55 4.26
C THR A 555 -3.14 -13.95 4.79
N LEU A 556 -4.12 -14.85 4.64
CA LEU A 556 -3.93 -16.29 4.75
C LEU A 556 -3.95 -16.90 3.35
N THR A 557 -2.89 -17.63 2.99
CA THR A 557 -2.81 -18.37 1.73
C THR A 557 -3.01 -19.86 2.00
N LEU A 558 -3.98 -20.46 1.32
CA LEU A 558 -4.26 -21.90 1.30
C LEU A 558 -3.86 -22.46 -0.07
N SER A 559 -3.22 -23.64 -0.09
CA SER A 559 -3.00 -24.39 -1.33
C SER A 559 -3.75 -25.72 -1.33
N PHE A 560 -4.14 -26.21 -2.50
CA PHE A 560 -4.88 -27.46 -2.68
C PHE A 560 -4.14 -28.40 -3.63
N ALA A 561 -4.17 -29.71 -3.37
CA ALA A 561 -3.54 -30.70 -4.23
C ALA A 561 -4.27 -30.91 -5.57
N THR A 562 -5.57 -30.57 -5.61
CA THR A 562 -6.48 -30.72 -6.76
C THR A 562 -6.86 -29.34 -7.29
N ALA A 563 -6.96 -29.22 -8.62
CA ALA A 563 -7.45 -28.03 -9.30
C ALA A 563 -8.92 -27.71 -8.90
N ILE A 564 -9.26 -26.45 -8.75
CA ILE A 564 -10.64 -25.97 -8.59
C ILE A 564 -11.25 -25.72 -9.98
N GLU A 565 -12.42 -26.30 -10.23
CA GLU A 565 -13.16 -26.11 -11.49
C GLU A 565 -13.92 -24.78 -11.50
N SER A 566 -13.72 -23.97 -12.55
CA SER A 566 -14.50 -22.76 -12.82
C SER A 566 -16.00 -23.05 -12.98
N SER A 567 -16.84 -22.12 -12.54
CA SER A 567 -18.30 -22.19 -12.58
C SER A 567 -18.89 -23.41 -11.84
N LYS A 568 -18.25 -23.83 -10.74
CA LYS A 568 -18.74 -24.88 -9.82
C LYS A 568 -18.82 -24.32 -8.40
N THR A 569 -19.96 -24.51 -7.73
CA THR A 569 -20.14 -24.08 -6.34
C THR A 569 -19.01 -24.60 -5.45
N ALA A 570 -18.30 -23.67 -4.82
CA ALA A 570 -17.16 -23.92 -3.95
C ALA A 570 -17.49 -23.39 -2.55
N LEU A 571 -17.57 -24.27 -1.54
CA LEU A 571 -17.87 -23.93 -0.15
C LEU A 571 -16.64 -24.17 0.72
N LEU A 572 -16.00 -23.08 1.15
CA LEU A 572 -14.90 -23.09 2.10
C LEU A 572 -15.44 -23.17 3.53
N ALA A 573 -14.86 -24.05 4.34
CA ALA A 573 -15.12 -24.17 5.76
C ALA A 573 -13.83 -24.24 6.58
N TYR A 574 -13.78 -23.48 7.68
CA TYR A 574 -12.76 -23.55 8.72
C TYR A 574 -13.39 -24.03 10.02
N THR A 575 -12.79 -25.03 10.63
CA THR A 575 -13.15 -25.51 11.97
C THR A 575 -12.13 -24.96 12.97
N ALA A 576 -12.57 -24.05 13.83
CA ALA A 576 -11.73 -23.49 14.88
C ALA A 576 -11.36 -24.56 15.91
N PRO A 577 -10.13 -24.54 16.46
CA PRO A 577 -9.78 -25.35 17.62
C PRO A 577 -10.51 -24.85 18.87
N THR A 578 -10.27 -25.50 20.02
CA THR A 578 -10.62 -24.89 21.32
C THR A 578 -9.91 -23.55 21.46
N SER A 579 -10.63 -22.51 21.90
CA SER A 579 -10.04 -21.17 22.02
C SER A 579 -8.99 -21.14 23.12
N ASP A 580 -7.84 -20.57 22.78
CA ASP A 580 -6.68 -20.32 23.63
C ASP A 580 -5.99 -19.05 23.12
N GLN A 581 -5.78 -18.09 24.03
CA GLN A 581 -5.23 -16.77 23.72
C GLN A 581 -3.70 -16.77 23.68
N THR A 582 -3.03 -17.92 23.87
CA THR A 582 -1.59 -18.01 23.61
C THR A 582 -1.29 -17.84 22.12
N ALA A 583 -0.18 -17.15 21.81
CA ALA A 583 0.33 -17.01 20.43
C ALA A 583 0.88 -18.33 19.83
N LEU A 584 0.75 -19.45 20.56
CA LEU A 584 1.07 -20.81 20.11
C LEU A 584 -0.18 -21.61 19.72
N ASN A 585 -1.39 -21.04 19.90
CA ASN A 585 -2.61 -21.68 19.43
C ASN A 585 -2.59 -21.76 17.89
N GLN A 586 -2.80 -22.95 17.34
CA GLN A 586 -2.88 -23.19 15.89
C GLN A 586 -4.26 -22.82 15.33
N ALA A 587 -4.75 -21.64 15.71
CA ALA A 587 -5.99 -21.04 15.26
C ALA A 587 -5.73 -20.00 14.17
N LEU A 588 -6.80 -19.68 13.43
CA LEU A 588 -6.90 -18.39 12.76
C LEU A 588 -7.01 -17.33 13.86
N GLN A 589 -5.92 -16.62 14.11
CA GLN A 589 -5.74 -15.75 15.27
C GLN A 589 -5.17 -14.40 14.84
N ASP A 590 -5.47 -13.29 15.54
CA ASP A 590 -4.77 -12.01 15.37
C ASP A 590 -3.35 -12.01 15.99
N SER A 591 -2.69 -10.86 16.00
CA SER A 591 -1.41 -10.65 16.68
C SER A 591 -1.46 -10.48 18.22
N LEU A 592 -2.62 -10.55 18.87
CA LEU A 592 -2.84 -10.29 20.30
C LEU A 592 -3.57 -11.44 21.06
N GLY A 593 -3.85 -12.57 20.40
CA GLY A 593 -4.48 -13.75 21.00
C GLY A 593 -6.00 -13.87 20.78
N ASN A 594 -6.53 -13.32 19.69
CA ASN A 594 -7.94 -13.43 19.28
C ASN A 594 -8.19 -14.56 18.31
N ASP A 595 -8.82 -15.66 18.75
CA ASP A 595 -9.22 -16.72 17.82
C ASP A 595 -10.50 -16.35 17.06
N SER A 596 -10.44 -16.37 15.73
CA SER A 596 -11.63 -16.36 14.87
C SER A 596 -12.44 -17.65 15.08
N GLY A 597 -13.77 -17.52 15.15
CA GLY A 597 -14.67 -18.67 15.17
C GLY A 597 -14.74 -19.42 13.83
N ASN A 598 -15.56 -20.47 13.77
CA ASN A 598 -15.80 -21.26 12.55
C ASN A 598 -16.22 -20.36 11.37
N ILE A 599 -15.55 -20.48 10.23
CA ILE A 599 -15.92 -19.76 9.00
C ILE A 599 -16.63 -20.75 8.06
N SER A 600 -17.71 -20.28 7.42
CA SER A 600 -18.34 -20.93 6.28
C SER A 600 -18.62 -19.87 5.21
N ARG A 601 -18.10 -20.08 4.01
CA ARG A 601 -18.09 -19.11 2.90
C ARG A 601 -18.21 -19.81 1.56
N THR A 602 -19.26 -19.50 0.80
CA THR A 602 -19.25 -19.76 -0.64
C THR A 602 -18.20 -18.85 -1.28
N LEU A 603 -17.27 -19.42 -2.03
CA LEU A 603 -16.30 -18.70 -2.85
C LEU A 603 -16.91 -18.45 -4.22
N ASP A 604 -16.56 -17.35 -4.87
CA ASP A 604 -16.91 -17.20 -6.29
C ASP A 604 -15.95 -18.01 -7.18
N THR A 605 -16.53 -18.54 -8.24
CA THR A 605 -15.87 -19.30 -9.32
C THR A 605 -16.46 -18.95 -10.69
N THR A 606 -17.41 -18.02 -10.73
CA THR A 606 -18.23 -17.71 -11.91
C THR A 606 -17.58 -16.58 -12.68
N GLY A 607 -17.34 -16.79 -13.98
CA GLY A 607 -16.83 -15.75 -14.84
C GLY A 607 -17.85 -14.61 -15.07
N PRO A 608 -17.42 -13.34 -15.11
CA PRO A 608 -18.32 -12.21 -15.32
C PRO A 608 -19.00 -12.29 -16.68
N SER A 609 -20.28 -11.97 -16.71
CA SER A 609 -21.19 -12.10 -17.85
C SER A 609 -21.83 -10.77 -18.25
N LEU A 610 -22.25 -10.63 -19.51
CA LEU A 610 -22.95 -9.42 -19.96
C LEU A 610 -24.40 -9.37 -19.47
N ASN A 611 -24.86 -8.17 -19.10
CA ASN A 611 -26.24 -7.94 -18.72
C ASN A 611 -27.20 -8.26 -19.88
N SER A 612 -28.23 -9.08 -19.61
CA SER A 612 -29.24 -9.49 -20.59
C SER A 612 -30.05 -8.33 -21.21
N VAL A 613 -29.97 -7.14 -20.63
CA VAL A 613 -30.53 -5.89 -21.16
C VAL A 613 -29.41 -4.86 -21.22
N ASN A 614 -29.19 -4.25 -22.39
CA ASN A 614 -28.13 -3.26 -22.63
C ASN A 614 -26.69 -3.75 -22.30
N GLY A 615 -26.43 -5.06 -22.35
CA GLY A 615 -25.10 -5.64 -22.15
C GLY A 615 -24.04 -5.15 -23.14
N ALA A 616 -24.43 -4.70 -24.33
CA ALA A 616 -23.56 -3.96 -25.24
C ALA A 616 -24.34 -2.80 -25.90
N VAL A 617 -23.81 -1.58 -25.84
CA VAL A 617 -24.45 -0.37 -26.39
C VAL A 617 -23.42 0.56 -27.05
N THR A 618 -23.79 1.35 -28.05
CA THR A 618 -22.90 2.39 -28.61
C THR A 618 -23.06 3.75 -27.93
N SER A 619 -22.05 4.62 -28.10
CA SER A 619 -22.17 6.07 -27.88
C SER A 619 -23.05 6.74 -28.94
N ALA A 620 -23.58 7.92 -28.64
CA ALA A 620 -24.40 8.69 -29.58
C ALA A 620 -23.65 9.12 -30.86
N ASN A 621 -22.33 9.29 -30.79
CA ASN A 621 -21.48 9.58 -31.97
C ASN A 621 -21.00 8.31 -32.71
N GLY A 622 -21.37 7.11 -32.26
CA GLY A 622 -21.00 5.84 -32.88
C GLY A 622 -19.51 5.45 -32.81
N LEU A 623 -18.64 6.27 -32.18
CA LEU A 623 -17.20 6.02 -32.06
C LEU A 623 -16.80 5.08 -30.92
N GLN A 624 -17.76 4.66 -30.07
CA GLN A 624 -17.50 3.84 -28.89
C GLN A 624 -18.55 2.75 -28.71
N VAL A 625 -18.12 1.62 -28.15
CA VAL A 625 -18.99 0.54 -27.65
C VAL A 625 -18.72 0.34 -26.16
N PHE A 626 -19.77 0.38 -25.34
CA PHE A 626 -19.74 0.06 -23.92
C PHE A 626 -20.29 -1.34 -23.71
N LEU A 627 -19.51 -2.21 -23.08
CA LEU A 627 -19.93 -3.54 -22.64
C LEU A 627 -20.20 -3.51 -21.14
N ASN A 628 -21.42 -3.84 -20.73
CA ASN A 628 -21.89 -3.74 -19.35
C ASN A 628 -22.03 -5.13 -18.74
N TYR A 629 -21.16 -5.48 -17.81
CA TYR A 629 -21.14 -6.76 -17.10
C TYR A 629 -22.01 -6.75 -15.83
N ASN A 630 -22.39 -7.92 -15.34
CA ASN A 630 -23.25 -8.08 -14.15
C ASN A 630 -22.54 -7.74 -12.82
N GLU A 631 -21.22 -7.50 -12.85
CA GLU A 631 -20.35 -7.39 -11.68
C GLU A 631 -19.07 -6.60 -12.01
N THR A 632 -18.25 -6.33 -10.98
CA THR A 632 -17.05 -5.52 -11.08
C THR A 632 -15.87 -6.30 -11.66
N LEU A 633 -15.29 -5.77 -12.72
CA LEU A 633 -14.11 -6.32 -13.39
C LEU A 633 -12.81 -5.83 -12.73
N LEU A 634 -11.74 -6.61 -12.86
CA LEU A 634 -10.38 -6.13 -12.58
C LEU A 634 -9.94 -5.13 -13.65
N SER A 635 -9.63 -3.91 -13.20
CA SER A 635 -8.89 -2.94 -14.01
C SER A 635 -7.41 -3.37 -14.13
N PRO A 636 -6.81 -3.37 -15.33
CA PRO A 636 -5.39 -3.69 -15.52
C PRO A 636 -4.47 -2.78 -14.71
N SER A 637 -3.33 -3.32 -14.26
CA SER A 637 -2.37 -2.59 -13.42
C SER A 637 -0.94 -3.08 -13.65
N SER A 638 -0.09 -2.18 -14.12
CA SER A 638 1.34 -2.42 -14.37
C SER A 638 2.23 -2.25 -13.14
N SER A 639 1.70 -1.71 -12.04
CA SER A 639 2.42 -1.41 -10.80
C SER A 639 1.84 -2.10 -9.55
N GLY A 640 0.69 -2.77 -9.69
CA GLY A 640 0.10 -3.60 -8.63
C GLY A 640 0.92 -4.86 -8.34
N THR A 641 0.65 -5.47 -7.19
CA THR A 641 1.09 -6.83 -6.88
C THR A 641 -0.14 -7.69 -6.55
N PRO A 642 -0.50 -8.69 -7.38
CA PRO A 642 0.12 -9.05 -8.66
C PRO A 642 -0.07 -7.97 -9.74
N VAL A 643 0.77 -8.02 -10.77
CA VAL A 643 0.61 -7.25 -12.01
C VAL A 643 -0.54 -7.87 -12.82
N ILE A 644 -1.51 -7.06 -13.22
CA ILE A 644 -2.72 -7.49 -13.94
C ILE A 644 -2.55 -7.06 -15.41
N PRO A 645 -2.44 -8.00 -16.37
CA PRO A 645 -2.24 -7.68 -17.78
C PRO A 645 -3.40 -6.86 -18.38
N ALA A 646 -3.09 -6.03 -19.38
CA ALA A 646 -4.11 -5.35 -20.17
C ALA A 646 -4.72 -6.28 -21.22
N VAL A 647 -6.05 -6.30 -21.32
CA VAL A 647 -6.75 -7.02 -22.39
C VAL A 647 -6.51 -6.29 -23.72
N SER A 648 -5.95 -7.00 -24.70
CA SER A 648 -5.60 -6.40 -26.00
C SER A 648 -6.84 -5.92 -26.75
N ALA A 649 -6.75 -4.76 -27.41
CA ALA A 649 -7.75 -4.32 -28.38
C ALA A 649 -7.96 -5.34 -29.51
N SER A 650 -6.93 -6.11 -29.87
CA SER A 650 -7.03 -7.19 -30.86
C SER A 650 -7.80 -8.43 -30.40
N ALA A 651 -8.17 -8.52 -29.11
CA ALA A 651 -9.10 -9.55 -28.62
C ALA A 651 -10.55 -9.24 -29.00
N PHE A 652 -10.85 -7.99 -29.37
CA PHE A 652 -12.18 -7.51 -29.73
C PHE A 652 -12.29 -7.26 -31.24
N VAL A 653 -13.45 -7.59 -31.80
CA VAL A 653 -13.83 -7.19 -33.16
C VAL A 653 -15.25 -6.65 -33.13
N VAL A 654 -15.46 -5.43 -33.61
CA VAL A 654 -16.80 -4.88 -33.85
C VAL A 654 -17.12 -5.08 -35.32
N ARG A 655 -18.28 -5.62 -35.64
CA ARG A 655 -18.62 -6.04 -37.00
C ARG A 655 -20.07 -5.73 -37.35
N LYS A 656 -20.28 -5.20 -38.54
CA LYS A 656 -21.60 -4.89 -39.11
C LYS A 656 -22.24 -6.16 -39.70
N SER A 657 -23.56 -6.19 -39.78
CA SER A 657 -24.33 -7.25 -40.44
C SER A 657 -23.96 -7.45 -41.92
N THR A 658 -23.42 -6.41 -42.57
CA THR A 658 -22.85 -6.44 -43.93
C THR A 658 -21.57 -7.27 -44.07
N GLY A 659 -20.94 -7.66 -42.95
CA GLY A 659 -19.66 -8.39 -42.92
C GLY A 659 -18.43 -7.50 -42.69
N GLU A 660 -18.56 -6.18 -42.83
CA GLU A 660 -17.52 -5.19 -42.56
C GLU A 660 -17.10 -5.21 -41.08
N SER A 661 -15.79 -5.26 -40.81
CA SER A 661 -15.24 -5.19 -39.45
C SER A 661 -14.61 -3.81 -39.20
N ILE A 662 -14.91 -3.24 -38.03
CA ILE A 662 -14.32 -2.01 -37.52
C ILE A 662 -13.26 -2.39 -36.49
N ALA A 663 -12.06 -1.84 -36.64
CA ALA A 663 -10.98 -2.04 -35.68
C ALA A 663 -11.27 -1.31 -34.37
N VAL A 664 -11.01 -1.98 -33.25
CA VAL A 664 -10.97 -1.36 -31.92
C VAL A 664 -9.59 -0.72 -31.74
N SER A 665 -9.54 0.58 -31.47
CA SER A 665 -8.29 1.34 -31.32
C SER A 665 -7.73 1.29 -29.90
N SER A 666 -8.59 1.18 -28.88
CA SER A 666 -8.19 0.97 -27.49
C SER A 666 -9.33 0.37 -26.64
N VAL A 667 -8.95 -0.21 -25.51
CA VAL A 667 -9.83 -0.82 -24.51
C VAL A 667 -9.53 -0.20 -23.15
N SER A 668 -10.55 0.13 -22.37
CA SER A 668 -10.41 0.48 -20.95
C SER A 668 -11.49 -0.20 -20.11
N ILE A 669 -11.18 -0.48 -18.83
CA ILE A 669 -12.01 -1.24 -17.91
C ILE A 669 -12.21 -0.43 -16.63
N SER A 670 -13.46 -0.13 -16.29
CA SER A 670 -13.83 0.68 -15.12
C SER A 670 -15.10 0.14 -14.47
N GLY A 671 -15.01 -0.30 -13.22
CA GLY A 671 -16.14 -0.89 -12.50
C GLY A 671 -16.68 -2.12 -13.23
N THR A 672 -17.96 -2.07 -13.61
CA THR A 672 -18.63 -3.16 -14.35
C THR A 672 -18.58 -3.00 -15.88
N GLN A 673 -17.84 -2.02 -16.39
CA GLN A 673 -17.90 -1.61 -17.79
C GLN A 673 -16.56 -1.74 -18.52
N VAL A 674 -16.61 -2.26 -19.74
CA VAL A 674 -15.52 -2.21 -20.72
C VAL A 674 -15.88 -1.18 -21.79
N LEU A 675 -15.02 -0.21 -22.03
CA LEU A 675 -15.14 0.76 -23.11
C LEU A 675 -14.19 0.35 -24.24
N LEU A 676 -14.75 0.17 -25.44
CA LEU A 676 -14.03 -0.03 -26.70
C LEU A 676 -14.11 1.27 -27.51
N ASN A 677 -12.97 1.87 -27.85
CA ASN A 677 -12.92 2.97 -28.82
C ASN A 677 -12.74 2.40 -30.24
N LEU A 678 -13.42 2.98 -31.23
CA LEU A 678 -13.42 2.49 -32.61
C LEU A 678 -12.56 3.35 -33.53
N ALA A 679 -12.00 2.72 -34.58
CA ALA A 679 -11.26 3.42 -35.63
C ALA A 679 -12.16 4.20 -36.62
N SER A 680 -13.46 3.94 -36.62
CA SER A 680 -14.45 4.67 -37.42
C SER A 680 -15.82 4.68 -36.74
N ALA A 681 -16.63 5.71 -37.02
CA ALA A 681 -17.94 5.87 -36.42
C ALA A 681 -18.99 4.91 -37.02
N LEU A 682 -19.74 4.25 -36.15
CA LEU A 682 -20.94 3.50 -36.53
C LEU A 682 -22.07 4.44 -36.96
N LYS A 683 -22.76 4.07 -38.04
CA LYS A 683 -23.94 4.81 -38.53
C LYS A 683 -25.19 4.41 -37.74
N PRO A 684 -26.19 5.29 -37.58
CA PRO A 684 -27.47 4.96 -36.95
C PRO A 684 -28.22 3.76 -37.55
N SER A 685 -28.01 3.49 -38.85
CA SER A 685 -28.55 2.32 -39.57
C SER A 685 -27.71 1.04 -39.44
N ASP A 686 -26.48 1.09 -38.91
CA ASP A 686 -25.65 -0.11 -38.77
C ASP A 686 -26.26 -1.08 -37.74
N THR A 687 -26.50 -2.32 -38.17
CA THR A 687 -26.78 -3.44 -37.26
C THR A 687 -25.44 -4.08 -36.88
N VAL A 688 -25.12 -4.11 -35.59
CA VAL A 688 -23.76 -4.35 -35.10
C VAL A 688 -23.71 -5.54 -34.16
N SER A 689 -22.64 -6.31 -34.24
CA SER A 689 -22.25 -7.28 -33.23
C SER A 689 -20.81 -7.05 -32.77
N VAL A 690 -20.56 -7.24 -31.48
CA VAL A 690 -19.24 -7.26 -30.86
C VAL A 690 -18.82 -8.70 -30.60
N PHE A 691 -17.55 -8.97 -30.87
CA PHE A 691 -16.88 -10.23 -30.56
C PHE A 691 -15.77 -9.95 -29.56
N TYR A 692 -15.55 -10.90 -28.66
CA TYR A 692 -14.43 -10.94 -27.72
C TYR A 692 -13.91 -12.37 -27.70
N THR A 693 -12.62 -12.54 -27.99
CA THR A 693 -11.95 -13.83 -27.96
C THR A 693 -11.22 -13.95 -26.63
N ALA A 694 -11.81 -14.66 -25.67
CA ALA A 694 -11.17 -14.93 -24.39
C ALA A 694 -9.91 -15.80 -24.58
N PRO A 695 -8.85 -15.61 -23.77
CA PRO A 695 -7.79 -16.58 -23.58
C PRO A 695 -8.31 -17.95 -23.11
N THR A 696 -7.41 -18.93 -23.00
CA THR A 696 -7.70 -20.18 -22.27
C THR A 696 -8.07 -19.88 -20.82
N THR A 697 -9.18 -20.44 -20.35
CA THR A 697 -9.74 -20.16 -19.02
C THR A 697 -8.78 -20.52 -17.88
N ASN A 698 -8.56 -19.59 -16.96
CA ASN A 698 -7.67 -19.68 -15.81
C ASN A 698 -8.21 -18.80 -14.67
N ILE A 699 -8.42 -19.37 -13.48
CA ILE A 699 -8.95 -18.63 -12.31
C ILE A 699 -7.89 -17.76 -11.60
N ALA A 700 -6.80 -17.43 -12.27
CA ALA A 700 -5.74 -16.57 -11.75
C ALA A 700 -5.92 -15.14 -12.25
N VAL A 701 -5.80 -14.16 -11.34
CA VAL A 701 -5.80 -12.70 -11.60
C VAL A 701 -4.65 -12.18 -12.49
N ASN A 702 -3.94 -13.05 -13.21
CA ASN A 702 -2.85 -12.74 -14.14
C ASN A 702 -3.13 -13.18 -15.59
N ASN A 703 -4.37 -13.56 -15.92
CA ASN A 703 -4.76 -13.84 -17.30
C ASN A 703 -4.92 -12.54 -18.10
N ALA A 704 -4.70 -12.58 -19.41
CA ALA A 704 -4.93 -11.43 -20.30
C ALA A 704 -6.41 -11.32 -20.75
N ALA A 705 -7.32 -11.60 -19.82
CA ALA A 705 -8.76 -11.72 -20.04
C ALA A 705 -9.51 -10.58 -19.35
N LEU A 706 -10.78 -10.38 -19.70
CA LEU A 706 -11.72 -9.71 -18.81
C LEU A 706 -11.97 -10.63 -17.61
N GLN A 707 -11.71 -10.18 -16.38
CA GLN A 707 -11.82 -10.98 -15.15
C GLN A 707 -12.61 -10.27 -14.05
N ASP A 708 -13.24 -11.02 -13.14
CA ASP A 708 -13.78 -10.50 -11.87
C ASP A 708 -12.67 -10.25 -10.83
N SER A 709 -13.00 -9.67 -9.68
CA SER A 709 -12.06 -9.46 -8.56
C SER A 709 -11.65 -10.73 -7.80
N SER A 710 -12.27 -11.88 -8.11
CA SER A 710 -11.96 -13.19 -7.54
C SER A 710 -10.92 -13.96 -8.37
N GLY A 711 -10.74 -13.60 -9.65
CA GLY A 711 -9.83 -14.22 -10.62
C GLY A 711 -10.52 -14.96 -11.78
N ASN A 712 -11.84 -14.93 -11.90
CA ASN A 712 -12.61 -15.69 -12.88
C ASN A 712 -12.72 -14.97 -14.24
N ASP A 713 -12.46 -15.68 -15.34
CA ASP A 713 -12.51 -15.12 -16.71
C ASP A 713 -13.94 -14.99 -17.27
N ALA A 714 -14.21 -13.87 -17.95
CA ALA A 714 -15.37 -13.74 -18.83
C ALA A 714 -15.27 -14.70 -20.03
N ALA A 715 -16.40 -15.32 -20.38
CA ALA A 715 -16.51 -16.13 -21.60
C ALA A 715 -16.38 -15.30 -22.88
N SER A 716 -15.90 -15.93 -23.97
CA SER A 716 -15.86 -15.32 -25.31
C SER A 716 -17.25 -14.85 -25.76
N LEU A 717 -17.33 -13.65 -26.32
CA LEU A 717 -18.57 -13.11 -26.87
C LEU A 717 -18.77 -13.60 -28.32
N GLY A 718 -19.49 -14.72 -28.44
CA GLY A 718 -19.87 -15.30 -29.73
C GLY A 718 -18.77 -16.15 -30.39
N SER A 719 -19.02 -16.55 -31.65
CA SER A 719 -18.10 -17.37 -32.43
C SER A 719 -18.35 -17.25 -33.94
N GLY A 720 -17.28 -17.29 -34.73
CA GLY A 720 -17.32 -17.26 -36.20
C GLY A 720 -17.89 -15.97 -36.78
N VAL A 721 -19.21 -15.97 -37.05
CA VAL A 721 -19.96 -14.81 -37.58
C VAL A 721 -21.12 -14.37 -36.68
N THR A 722 -21.35 -15.07 -35.57
CA THR A 722 -22.43 -14.76 -34.60
C THR A 722 -21.81 -14.18 -33.34
N GLY A 723 -21.83 -12.85 -33.21
CA GLY A 723 -21.32 -12.12 -32.05
C GLY A 723 -22.43 -11.75 -31.06
N GLN A 724 -22.05 -11.04 -29.99
CA GLN A 724 -23.02 -10.37 -29.12
C GLN A 724 -23.63 -9.17 -29.87
N ALA A 725 -24.96 -9.14 -30.01
CA ALA A 725 -25.64 -7.99 -30.60
C ALA A 725 -25.46 -6.73 -29.74
N VAL A 726 -25.21 -5.58 -30.40
CA VAL A 726 -25.01 -4.28 -29.76
C VAL A 726 -26.22 -3.38 -30.02
N THR A 727 -26.80 -2.79 -28.97
CA THR A 727 -27.84 -1.76 -29.12
C THR A 727 -27.20 -0.49 -29.68
N ASN A 728 -27.41 -0.25 -30.97
CA ASN A 728 -26.85 0.93 -31.63
C ASN A 728 -27.67 2.19 -31.29
N ASN A 729 -27.11 3.05 -30.44
CA ASN A 729 -27.62 4.36 -30.05
C ASN A 729 -27.04 5.51 -30.89
N ALA A 730 -26.23 5.22 -31.93
CA ALA A 730 -25.68 6.26 -32.78
C ALA A 730 -26.80 7.12 -33.39
N VAL A 731 -26.60 8.44 -33.39
CA VAL A 731 -27.56 9.40 -33.95
C VAL A 731 -27.02 10.00 -35.26
N LEU A 732 -27.92 10.61 -36.03
CA LEU A 732 -27.55 11.38 -37.20
C LEU A 732 -26.79 12.62 -36.70
N VAL A 733 -25.56 12.82 -37.17
CA VAL A 733 -24.67 13.93 -36.78
C VAL A 733 -24.10 14.60 -38.01
N LYS A 734 -23.65 15.86 -37.89
CA LYS A 734 -22.75 16.43 -38.90
C LYS A 734 -21.40 15.73 -38.86
N LEU A 735 -20.72 15.71 -40.00
CA LEU A 735 -19.27 15.51 -40.05
C LEU A 735 -18.63 16.85 -40.42
N ASP A 736 -17.44 17.11 -39.90
CA ASP A 736 -16.75 18.38 -40.12
C ASP A 736 -16.02 18.37 -41.47
N SER A 737 -16.75 18.79 -42.50
CA SER A 737 -16.21 19.12 -43.82
C SER A 737 -17.15 20.10 -44.52
N ASN A 738 -16.63 21.24 -44.96
CA ASN A 738 -17.39 22.27 -45.67
C ASN A 738 -16.55 22.78 -46.84
N VAL A 739 -16.99 22.51 -48.06
CA VAL A 739 -16.37 23.06 -49.29
C VAL A 739 -17.50 23.71 -50.09
N ALA A 740 -17.46 25.02 -50.14
CA ALA A 740 -18.42 25.86 -50.86
C ALA A 740 -17.76 27.19 -51.21
N ALA A 741 -18.18 27.77 -52.33
CA ALA A 741 -17.97 29.20 -52.59
C ALA A 741 -18.73 30.04 -51.55
N LEU A 742 -18.37 31.32 -51.42
CA LEU A 742 -18.94 32.21 -50.40
C LEU A 742 -20.46 32.42 -50.52
N ASP A 743 -21.10 32.02 -51.63
CA ASP A 743 -22.55 32.10 -51.83
C ASP A 743 -23.32 30.88 -51.28
N GLN A 744 -22.62 29.86 -50.76
CA GLN A 744 -23.18 28.57 -50.37
C GLN A 744 -22.57 28.02 -49.06
N LEU A 745 -23.27 27.09 -48.42
CA LEU A 745 -22.79 26.37 -47.24
C LEU A 745 -23.17 24.88 -47.35
N VAL A 746 -22.22 23.98 -47.08
CA VAL A 746 -22.45 22.53 -47.11
C VAL A 746 -22.49 21.96 -45.70
N ILE A 747 -23.57 21.23 -45.38
CA ILE A 747 -23.70 20.43 -44.16
C ILE A 747 -23.60 18.95 -44.54
N GLN A 748 -22.42 18.37 -44.34
CA GLN A 748 -22.16 16.94 -44.44
C GLN A 748 -22.78 16.19 -43.24
N LEU A 749 -23.53 15.11 -43.49
CA LEU A 749 -24.03 14.19 -42.45
C LEU A 749 -23.34 12.81 -42.52
N ASN A 750 -23.45 12.00 -41.47
CA ASN A 750 -22.94 10.61 -41.44
C ASN A 750 -23.83 9.59 -42.21
N GLU A 751 -25.00 10.00 -42.71
CA GLU A 751 -25.87 9.20 -43.59
C GLU A 751 -26.47 10.05 -44.73
N ASN A 752 -26.88 9.40 -45.82
CA ASN A 752 -27.59 10.03 -46.92
C ASN A 752 -28.94 10.62 -46.47
N ILE A 753 -29.27 11.82 -46.94
CA ILE A 753 -30.47 12.57 -46.58
C ILE A 753 -31.66 12.02 -47.36
N THR A 754 -32.64 11.44 -46.66
CA THR A 754 -33.87 10.90 -47.25
C THR A 754 -35.04 11.88 -47.14
N GLY A 755 -36.21 11.52 -47.67
CA GLY A 755 -37.43 12.32 -47.58
C GLY A 755 -37.37 13.71 -48.23
N ASN A 756 -38.38 14.52 -47.92
CA ASN A 756 -38.45 15.95 -48.27
C ASN A 756 -37.51 16.76 -47.39
N LEU A 757 -36.97 17.86 -47.94
CA LEU A 757 -36.17 18.81 -47.19
C LEU A 757 -37.03 19.74 -46.31
N PRO A 758 -36.48 20.26 -45.20
CA PRO A 758 -37.14 21.27 -44.38
C PRO A 758 -37.29 22.60 -45.12
N ALA A 759 -38.16 23.48 -44.60
CA ALA A 759 -38.23 24.86 -45.08
C ALA A 759 -36.96 25.65 -44.72
N LEU A 760 -36.64 26.70 -45.51
CA LEU A 760 -35.45 27.55 -45.31
C LEU A 760 -35.38 28.12 -43.88
N SER A 761 -36.53 28.45 -43.29
CA SER A 761 -36.66 28.97 -41.91
C SER A 761 -36.36 27.95 -40.80
N ALA A 762 -36.04 26.70 -41.14
CA ALA A 762 -35.44 25.77 -40.18
C ALA A 762 -33.96 26.09 -39.90
N PHE A 763 -33.31 26.90 -40.73
CA PHE A 763 -31.91 27.30 -40.57
C PHE A 763 -31.76 28.80 -40.30
N THR A 764 -30.65 29.14 -39.65
CA THR A 764 -30.14 30.50 -39.55
C THR A 764 -28.62 30.45 -39.71
N ILE A 765 -28.07 31.22 -40.65
CA ILE A 765 -26.63 31.37 -40.84
C ILE A 765 -26.25 32.80 -40.43
N LYS A 766 -25.15 32.95 -39.69
CA LYS A 766 -24.55 34.24 -39.35
C LYS A 766 -23.08 34.24 -39.73
N ALA A 767 -22.57 35.40 -40.10
CA ALA A 767 -21.13 35.66 -40.18
C ALA A 767 -20.80 36.84 -39.26
N GLY A 768 -19.98 36.58 -38.25
CA GLY A 768 -19.82 37.50 -37.12
C GLY A 768 -21.16 37.76 -36.42
N THR A 769 -21.71 38.95 -36.61
CA THR A 769 -23.02 39.37 -36.06
C THR A 769 -24.13 39.48 -37.11
N VAL A 770 -23.79 39.45 -38.41
CA VAL A 770 -24.75 39.64 -39.51
C VAL A 770 -25.42 38.31 -39.86
N THR A 771 -26.75 38.33 -40.03
CA THR A 771 -27.53 37.14 -40.41
C THR A 771 -27.67 37.07 -41.93
N GLN A 772 -27.20 35.98 -42.52
CA GLN A 772 -27.19 35.78 -43.97
C GLN A 772 -28.54 35.26 -44.47
N THR A 773 -28.97 35.74 -45.64
CA THR A 773 -30.28 35.38 -46.22
C THR A 773 -30.16 34.12 -47.06
N ILE A 774 -30.84 33.06 -46.64
CA ILE A 774 -30.87 31.76 -47.34
C ILE A 774 -31.92 31.83 -48.48
N THR A 775 -31.50 31.53 -49.70
CA THR A 775 -32.34 31.52 -50.92
C THR A 775 -32.76 30.12 -51.34
N GLY A 776 -31.97 29.10 -51.01
CA GLY A 776 -32.16 27.72 -51.48
C GLY A 776 -31.73 26.66 -50.47
N ILE A 777 -32.32 25.48 -50.61
CA ILE A 777 -31.92 24.25 -49.89
C ILE A 777 -32.01 23.07 -50.84
N ALA A 778 -30.91 22.34 -50.98
CA ALA A 778 -30.78 21.20 -51.88
C ALA A 778 -30.00 20.05 -51.22
N LYS A 779 -30.12 18.86 -51.81
CA LYS A 779 -29.16 17.78 -51.58
C LYS A 779 -28.11 17.90 -52.67
N ASP A 780 -26.84 17.68 -52.35
CA ASP A 780 -25.79 17.60 -53.36
C ASP A 780 -26.12 16.43 -54.33
N PRO A 781 -26.13 16.64 -55.65
CA PRO A 781 -26.51 15.62 -56.62
C PRO A 781 -25.42 14.55 -56.85
N ALA A 782 -24.18 14.82 -56.46
CA ALA A 782 -23.06 13.87 -56.49
C ALA A 782 -22.92 13.11 -55.16
N ASP A 783 -23.22 13.76 -54.02
CA ASP A 783 -23.19 13.13 -52.69
C ASP A 783 -24.46 13.42 -51.88
N GLY A 784 -25.41 12.50 -51.94
CA GLY A 784 -26.67 12.60 -51.20
C GLY A 784 -26.57 12.63 -49.66
N SER A 785 -25.37 12.58 -49.07
CA SER A 785 -25.14 12.82 -47.62
C SER A 785 -24.79 14.28 -47.28
N LYS A 786 -24.66 15.15 -48.28
CA LYS A 786 -24.49 16.60 -48.13
C LYS A 786 -25.79 17.36 -48.37
N LEU A 787 -26.06 18.33 -47.50
CA LEU A 787 -27.05 19.37 -47.70
C LEU A 787 -26.36 20.64 -48.19
N VAL A 788 -26.84 21.24 -49.27
CA VAL A 788 -26.38 22.55 -49.75
C VAL A 788 -27.42 23.61 -49.35
N LEU A 789 -26.97 24.67 -48.70
CA LEU A 789 -27.75 25.88 -48.41
C LEU A 789 -27.20 27.01 -49.29
N SER A 790 -28.05 27.57 -50.16
CA SER A 790 -27.69 28.70 -51.02
C SER A 790 -28.06 30.02 -50.36
N LEU A 791 -27.22 31.04 -50.52
CA LEU A 791 -27.40 32.37 -49.94
C LEU A 791 -27.87 33.39 -50.99
N SER A 792 -28.04 34.65 -50.59
CA SER A 792 -28.41 35.76 -51.50
C SER A 792 -27.22 36.46 -52.14
N GLY A 793 -26.00 36.06 -51.79
CA GLY A 793 -24.72 36.65 -52.18
C GLY A 793 -23.60 36.09 -51.31
N SER A 794 -22.36 36.53 -51.54
CA SER A 794 -21.18 36.11 -50.80
C SER A 794 -21.24 36.49 -49.31
N VAL A 795 -20.66 35.64 -48.46
CA VAL A 795 -20.42 35.95 -47.05
C VAL A 795 -19.15 36.79 -46.89
N ASP A 796 -19.32 38.12 -46.99
CA ASP A 796 -18.21 39.07 -46.91
C ASP A 796 -17.98 39.63 -45.48
N ASP A 797 -18.89 39.36 -44.53
CA ASP A 797 -18.82 39.87 -43.15
C ASP A 797 -17.80 39.10 -42.29
N PRO A 798 -16.76 39.75 -41.73
CA PRO A 798 -15.73 39.05 -40.95
C PRO A 798 -16.23 38.58 -39.57
N GLY A 799 -15.82 37.37 -39.20
CA GLY A 799 -16.14 36.72 -37.92
C GLY A 799 -16.46 35.23 -38.07
N ALA A 800 -16.90 34.59 -36.99
CA ALA A 800 -17.27 33.17 -37.03
C ALA A 800 -18.50 32.93 -37.91
N LEU A 801 -18.47 31.87 -38.72
CA LEU A 801 -19.56 31.38 -39.55
C LEU A 801 -20.42 30.43 -38.72
N LEU A 802 -21.46 30.99 -38.10
CA LEU A 802 -22.30 30.31 -37.12
C LEU A 802 -23.62 29.83 -37.74
N VAL A 803 -23.94 28.56 -37.56
CA VAL A 803 -25.09 27.90 -38.17
C VAL A 803 -26.00 27.34 -37.08
N SER A 804 -27.27 27.67 -37.15
CA SER A 804 -28.33 27.08 -36.34
C SER A 804 -29.27 26.25 -37.21
N TYR A 805 -29.75 25.13 -36.69
CA TYR A 805 -30.83 24.33 -37.26
C TYR A 805 -31.85 24.05 -36.16
N THR A 806 -33.09 24.51 -36.34
CA THR A 806 -34.22 24.17 -35.49
C THR A 806 -35.03 23.08 -36.18
N GLN A 807 -35.05 21.88 -35.60
CA GLN A 807 -35.78 20.74 -36.14
C GLN A 807 -37.28 21.08 -36.29
N PRO A 808 -37.82 21.14 -37.53
CA PRO A 808 -39.21 21.47 -37.75
C PRO A 808 -40.13 20.26 -37.48
N SER A 809 -41.39 20.55 -37.15
CA SER A 809 -42.44 19.53 -36.95
C SER A 809 -42.93 18.88 -38.25
N SER A 810 -42.53 19.40 -39.41
CA SER A 810 -42.77 18.82 -40.73
C SER A 810 -41.49 18.86 -41.57
N ASN A 811 -41.24 17.78 -42.33
CA ASN A 811 -40.02 17.58 -43.13
C ASN A 811 -38.68 17.85 -42.39
N PRO A 812 -38.44 17.34 -41.17
CA PRO A 812 -37.12 17.46 -40.54
C PRO A 812 -36.04 16.73 -41.37
N LEU A 813 -34.79 17.22 -41.30
CA LEU A 813 -33.64 16.50 -41.87
C LEU A 813 -33.62 15.07 -41.33
N THR A 814 -33.66 14.09 -42.25
CA THR A 814 -33.83 12.66 -41.94
C THR A 814 -32.79 11.85 -42.70
N GLY A 815 -32.06 10.97 -42.01
CA GLY A 815 -31.03 10.11 -42.59
C GLY A 815 -31.59 8.87 -43.30
N ALA A 816 -30.70 8.01 -43.77
CA ALA A 816 -31.05 6.72 -44.38
C ALA A 816 -31.66 5.74 -43.36
N SER A 817 -31.28 5.87 -42.09
CA SER A 817 -31.87 5.18 -40.93
C SER A 817 -33.30 5.59 -40.58
N GLY A 818 -33.84 6.65 -41.19
CA GLY A 818 -35.09 7.27 -40.74
C GLY A 818 -34.97 8.05 -39.41
N LYS A 819 -33.76 8.16 -38.82
CA LYS A 819 -33.50 9.06 -37.69
C LYS A 819 -33.44 10.50 -38.19
N THR A 820 -33.95 11.43 -37.38
CA THR A 820 -33.88 12.87 -37.64
C THR A 820 -32.63 13.50 -37.04
N LEU A 821 -32.05 14.51 -37.69
CA LEU A 821 -31.05 15.36 -37.07
C LEU A 821 -31.69 16.16 -35.93
N ALA A 822 -31.04 16.22 -34.78
CA ALA A 822 -31.47 17.03 -33.65
C ALA A 822 -31.21 18.53 -33.92
N SER A 823 -31.98 19.41 -33.26
CA SER A 823 -31.72 20.85 -33.31
C SER A 823 -30.34 21.19 -32.76
N PHE A 824 -29.67 22.18 -33.37
CA PHE A 824 -28.43 22.77 -32.88
C PHE A 824 -28.45 24.30 -33.05
N THR A 825 -27.73 25.01 -32.20
CA THR A 825 -27.68 26.48 -32.20
C THR A 825 -26.25 26.94 -32.32
N ASP A 826 -26.03 27.98 -33.14
CA ASP A 826 -24.77 28.71 -33.34
C ASP A 826 -23.52 27.79 -33.37
N GLN A 827 -23.63 26.70 -34.13
CA GLN A 827 -22.53 25.78 -34.38
C GLN A 827 -21.52 26.44 -35.31
N ASN A 828 -20.24 26.32 -34.99
CA ASN A 828 -19.20 26.85 -35.86
C ASN A 828 -19.02 25.95 -37.09
N PHE A 829 -18.95 26.59 -38.27
CA PHE A 829 -18.67 25.98 -39.58
C PHE A 829 -17.44 26.61 -40.26
N GLY A 830 -16.79 27.59 -39.62
CA GLY A 830 -15.56 28.22 -40.08
C GLY A 830 -15.41 29.66 -39.59
N GLN A 831 -14.37 30.37 -40.02
CA GLN A 831 -14.24 31.81 -39.76
C GLN A 831 -14.03 32.57 -41.06
N VAL A 832 -14.75 33.67 -41.27
CA VAL A 832 -14.47 34.64 -42.33
C VAL A 832 -13.46 35.65 -41.79
N ILE A 833 -12.36 35.83 -42.50
CA ILE A 833 -11.20 36.61 -42.10
C ILE A 833 -10.83 37.55 -43.24
N THR A 834 -10.53 38.82 -42.96
CA THR A 834 -10.09 39.79 -43.96
C THR A 834 -8.96 40.67 -43.41
N SER A 835 -8.05 41.07 -44.28
CA SER A 835 -6.97 42.02 -43.99
C SER A 835 -7.38 43.46 -44.29
N THR A 836 -6.46 44.40 -44.12
CA THR A 836 -6.59 45.77 -44.65
C THR A 836 -5.98 45.84 -46.06
N ASN A 837 -5.93 47.03 -46.67
CA ASN A 837 -5.13 47.28 -47.88
C ASN A 837 -3.65 47.60 -47.57
N ALA A 838 -3.18 47.37 -46.34
CA ALA A 838 -1.77 47.40 -45.98
C ALA A 838 -1.14 46.00 -46.11
N ALA A 839 0.08 45.79 -45.63
CA ALA A 839 0.68 44.45 -45.52
C ALA A 839 0.42 43.89 -44.11
N ASP A 840 -0.54 42.98 -43.99
CA ASP A 840 -0.91 42.36 -42.71
C ASP A 840 -0.29 40.97 -42.52
N THR A 841 -0.34 40.44 -41.30
CA THR A 841 -0.03 39.03 -41.01
C THR A 841 -1.23 38.43 -40.29
N VAL A 842 -1.86 37.45 -40.94
CA VAL A 842 -3.21 36.99 -40.62
C VAL A 842 -3.21 35.48 -40.46
N ASN A 843 -3.63 35.02 -39.30
CA ASN A 843 -3.72 33.60 -38.98
C ASN A 843 -5.19 33.17 -38.84
N GLY A 844 -5.52 32.02 -39.39
CA GLY A 844 -6.67 31.21 -39.00
C GLY A 844 -6.41 30.48 -37.69
N ALA A 845 -7.05 29.33 -37.47
CA ALA A 845 -6.65 28.40 -36.42
C ALA A 845 -7.00 26.94 -36.71
N ALA A 846 -6.11 26.06 -36.25
CA ALA A 846 -6.11 24.62 -36.49
C ALA A 846 -7.45 23.87 -36.27
N ASN A 847 -7.69 22.90 -37.15
CA ASN A 847 -8.79 21.92 -37.17
C ASN A 847 -10.17 22.51 -37.51
N ARG A 848 -10.23 23.56 -38.34
CA ARG A 848 -11.48 24.08 -38.94
C ARG A 848 -11.20 24.70 -40.32
N VAL A 849 -12.25 25.05 -41.05
CA VAL A 849 -12.15 25.78 -42.32
C VAL A 849 -12.15 27.29 -42.04
N ASP A 850 -11.10 28.00 -42.42
CA ASP A 850 -11.05 29.47 -42.39
C ASP A 850 -11.05 30.04 -43.83
N TYR A 851 -11.88 31.07 -44.02
CA TYR A 851 -12.15 31.74 -45.30
C TYR A 851 -11.44 33.10 -45.31
N PHE A 852 -10.33 33.20 -46.04
CA PHE A 852 -9.53 34.40 -46.18
C PHE A 852 -10.01 35.24 -47.37
N LEU A 853 -10.61 36.39 -47.08
CA LEU A 853 -11.00 37.42 -48.06
C LEU A 853 -9.81 38.35 -48.31
N GLY A 854 -9.10 38.10 -49.42
CA GLY A 854 -7.90 38.83 -49.83
C GLY A 854 -8.19 40.24 -50.35
N THR A 855 -7.27 41.16 -50.10
CA THR A 855 -7.37 42.59 -50.43
C THR A 855 -6.34 42.99 -51.50
N THR A 856 -6.02 44.29 -51.64
CA THR A 856 -4.82 44.75 -52.36
C THR A 856 -3.57 44.80 -51.46
N GLY A 857 -3.62 44.21 -50.26
CA GLY A 857 -2.50 44.11 -49.34
C GLY A 857 -1.37 43.22 -49.86
N ASN A 858 -0.25 43.18 -49.14
CA ASN A 858 0.83 42.20 -49.36
C ASN A 858 0.95 41.34 -48.10
N ASP A 859 -0.02 40.46 -47.92
CA ASP A 859 -0.28 39.80 -46.64
C ASP A 859 0.48 38.48 -46.49
N SER A 860 0.76 38.13 -45.24
CA SER A 860 1.17 36.78 -44.84
C SER A 860 0.00 36.03 -44.23
N LEU A 861 -0.55 35.05 -44.94
CA LEU A 861 -1.72 34.27 -44.54
C LEU A 861 -1.29 32.87 -44.07
N SER A 862 -1.78 32.42 -42.91
CA SER A 862 -1.52 31.07 -42.38
C SER A 862 -2.82 30.44 -41.88
N GLY A 863 -3.20 29.28 -42.41
CA GLY A 863 -4.40 28.54 -41.98
C GLY A 863 -4.26 27.91 -40.59
N LEU A 864 -3.08 27.37 -40.30
CA LEU A 864 -2.73 26.55 -39.13
C LEU A 864 -3.41 25.16 -39.08
N GLY A 865 -4.19 24.77 -40.09
CA GLY A 865 -4.66 23.40 -40.33
C GLY A 865 -6.17 23.26 -40.38
N GLY A 866 -6.64 22.39 -41.26
CA GLY A 866 -7.96 22.49 -41.87
C GLY A 866 -7.88 22.51 -43.40
N SER A 867 -9.03 22.71 -44.05
CA SER A 867 -9.15 22.82 -45.51
C SER A 867 -9.54 24.25 -45.81
N ASP A 868 -8.53 25.13 -45.87
CA ASP A 868 -8.71 26.58 -45.81
C ASP A 868 -8.94 27.20 -47.19
N HIS A 869 -9.71 28.28 -47.23
CA HIS A 869 -10.23 28.84 -48.48
C HIS A 869 -9.76 30.29 -48.68
N PHE A 870 -8.90 30.50 -49.68
CA PHE A 870 -8.37 31.82 -50.04
C PHE A 870 -9.13 32.37 -51.25
N VAL A 871 -9.84 33.47 -51.06
CA VAL A 871 -10.78 34.07 -52.03
C VAL A 871 -10.42 35.53 -52.27
N TRP A 872 -10.52 36.00 -53.52
CA TRP A 872 -10.32 37.41 -53.87
C TRP A 872 -11.57 38.02 -54.53
N PRO A 873 -11.91 39.28 -54.25
CA PRO A 873 -13.07 39.96 -54.81
C PRO A 873 -12.87 40.38 -56.28
N ASP A 874 -13.97 40.80 -56.92
CA ASP A 874 -13.91 41.50 -58.21
C ASP A 874 -13.27 42.89 -58.04
N PHE A 875 -12.11 43.09 -58.69
CA PHE A 875 -11.41 44.38 -58.73
C PHE A 875 -11.88 45.29 -59.89
N GLY A 876 -12.91 44.85 -60.63
CA GLY A 876 -13.43 45.51 -61.82
C GLY A 876 -12.47 45.42 -63.01
N ALA A 877 -12.91 45.93 -64.16
CA ALA A 877 -12.20 45.79 -65.44
C ALA A 877 -10.78 46.42 -65.53
N SER A 878 -10.29 47.07 -64.47
CA SER A 878 -8.91 47.55 -64.34
C SER A 878 -7.97 46.61 -63.58
N GLY A 879 -8.51 45.59 -62.89
CA GLY A 879 -7.76 44.68 -62.05
C GLY A 879 -7.13 45.30 -60.79
N PRO A 880 -6.46 44.47 -59.97
CA PRO A 880 -5.73 44.93 -58.80
C PRO A 880 -4.43 45.66 -59.18
N SER A 881 -4.01 46.62 -58.36
CA SER A 881 -2.85 47.49 -58.63
C SER A 881 -1.47 46.86 -58.33
N GLY A 882 -1.33 45.54 -58.45
CA GLY A 882 -0.11 44.81 -58.11
C GLY A 882 -0.02 44.42 -56.63
N PHE A 883 -0.37 43.17 -56.30
CA PHE A 883 -0.19 42.58 -54.96
C PHE A 883 0.61 41.26 -54.96
N THR A 884 1.07 40.83 -53.79
CA THR A 884 1.69 39.53 -53.54
C THR A 884 1.27 38.98 -52.18
N GLN A 885 0.36 38.00 -52.17
CA GLN A 885 -0.02 37.29 -50.95
C GLN A 885 0.94 36.12 -50.70
N THR A 886 1.35 35.94 -49.46
CA THR A 886 2.23 34.84 -49.02
C THR A 886 1.41 33.83 -48.23
N LEU A 887 1.14 32.68 -48.84
CA LEU A 887 0.47 31.55 -48.20
C LEU A 887 1.53 30.74 -47.46
N GLN A 888 1.46 30.68 -46.13
CA GLN A 888 2.52 30.11 -45.29
C GLN A 888 2.54 28.58 -45.32
N ASP A 889 1.36 27.96 -45.29
CA ASP A 889 1.14 26.56 -44.93
C ASP A 889 0.27 25.76 -45.93
N PHE A 890 -0.13 26.39 -47.06
CA PHE A 890 -1.07 25.85 -48.07
C PHE A 890 -1.05 24.33 -48.28
N GLY A 891 -2.14 23.66 -47.91
CA GLY A 891 -2.32 22.21 -47.93
C GLY A 891 -2.61 21.61 -49.31
N PHE A 892 -1.88 20.59 -49.75
CA PHE A 892 -2.17 19.86 -50.99
C PHE A 892 -2.88 18.53 -50.71
N LYS A 893 -3.94 18.24 -51.47
CA LYS A 893 -4.80 17.05 -51.33
C LYS A 893 -4.07 15.73 -51.56
N LYS A 894 -3.01 15.73 -52.40
CA LYS A 894 -2.06 14.61 -52.57
C LYS A 894 -0.67 14.89 -51.97
N GLY A 895 -0.57 15.89 -51.11
CA GLY A 895 0.58 16.10 -50.25
C GLY A 895 0.69 15.01 -49.18
N SER A 896 1.83 14.97 -48.49
CA SER A 896 2.03 14.09 -47.34
C SER A 896 2.91 14.77 -46.29
N GLY A 897 2.63 14.52 -45.02
CA GLY A 897 3.24 15.22 -43.89
C GLY A 897 2.22 15.99 -43.06
N VAL A 898 2.70 16.96 -42.29
CA VAL A 898 1.89 17.82 -41.42
C VAL A 898 1.27 18.95 -42.24
N LEU A 899 -0.02 19.25 -41.99
CA LEU A 899 -0.87 20.16 -42.77
C LEU A 899 -1.00 19.76 -44.26
N GLN A 900 -1.17 18.47 -44.56
CA GLN A 900 -1.25 17.94 -45.94
C GLN A 900 -2.23 16.75 -46.06
N GLY A 901 -2.76 16.54 -47.26
CA GLY A 901 -3.68 15.43 -47.60
C GLY A 901 -5.16 15.87 -47.62
N THR A 902 -6.08 14.95 -47.92
CA THR A 902 -7.49 15.29 -48.22
C THR A 902 -8.27 16.05 -47.15
N ALA A 903 -7.90 15.93 -45.87
CA ALA A 903 -8.51 16.71 -44.77
C ALA A 903 -7.87 18.10 -44.60
N GLU A 904 -6.62 18.24 -45.04
CA GLU A 904 -5.78 19.44 -44.99
C GLU A 904 -5.54 19.93 -46.42
N ALA A 905 -6.62 20.08 -47.20
CA ALA A 905 -6.58 20.34 -48.63
C ALA A 905 -7.17 21.72 -48.93
N ASP A 906 -6.32 22.71 -49.15
CA ASP A 906 -6.72 24.11 -49.26
C ASP A 906 -7.26 24.45 -50.66
N LEU A 907 -7.96 25.57 -50.73
CA LEU A 907 -8.72 25.99 -51.89
C LEU A 907 -8.36 27.43 -52.27
N LEU A 908 -8.08 27.64 -53.56
CA LEU A 908 -7.91 28.97 -54.16
C LEU A 908 -9.14 29.28 -55.01
N ASP A 909 -9.86 30.36 -54.71
CA ASP A 909 -10.94 30.87 -55.56
C ASP A 909 -10.52 32.20 -56.20
N LEU A 910 -10.26 32.12 -57.50
CA LEU A 910 -9.90 33.24 -58.35
C LEU A 910 -11.06 33.62 -59.29
N SER A 911 -12.27 33.06 -59.14
CA SER A 911 -13.39 33.23 -60.08
C SER A 911 -13.81 34.69 -60.26
N GLN A 912 -13.77 35.49 -59.20
CA GLN A 912 -14.05 36.94 -59.27
C GLN A 912 -12.79 37.76 -59.63
N LEU A 913 -11.60 37.19 -59.46
CA LEU A 913 -10.32 37.85 -59.74
C LEU A 913 -9.91 37.79 -61.22
N LEU A 914 -10.44 36.85 -62.03
CA LEU A 914 -10.03 36.67 -63.43
C LEU A 914 -11.11 37.12 -64.42
N ASN A 915 -10.90 38.27 -65.06
CA ASN A 915 -11.85 38.87 -65.99
C ASN A 915 -11.74 38.24 -67.40
N GLY A 916 -12.68 37.38 -67.76
CA GLY A 916 -12.73 36.75 -69.09
C GLY A 916 -11.90 35.46 -69.22
N TYR A 917 -11.54 34.85 -68.08
CA TYR A 917 -10.91 33.53 -68.06
C TYR A 917 -11.77 32.47 -68.75
N THR A 918 -11.11 31.54 -69.44
CA THR A 918 -11.66 30.27 -69.90
C THR A 918 -10.57 29.21 -69.85
N GLN A 919 -10.92 27.92 -69.73
CA GLN A 919 -9.89 26.86 -69.78
C GLN A 919 -9.06 26.89 -71.08
N ALA A 920 -9.61 27.43 -72.18
CA ALA A 920 -8.91 27.58 -73.45
C ALA A 920 -7.86 28.72 -73.48
N ASN A 921 -7.94 29.70 -72.57
CA ASN A 921 -7.01 30.84 -72.49
C ASN A 921 -6.15 30.83 -71.19
N GLN A 922 -6.20 29.75 -70.40
CA GLN A 922 -5.51 29.58 -69.11
C GLN A 922 -4.07 30.12 -69.06
N ALA A 923 -3.26 29.89 -70.09
CA ALA A 923 -1.86 30.32 -70.16
C ALA A 923 -1.64 31.84 -70.35
N SER A 924 -2.70 32.58 -70.68
CA SER A 924 -2.74 34.05 -70.66
C SER A 924 -3.05 34.63 -69.27
N PHE A 925 -3.71 33.86 -68.38
CA PHE A 925 -4.14 34.35 -67.06
C PHE A 925 -3.26 33.83 -65.91
N LEU A 926 -2.79 32.57 -65.98
CA LEU A 926 -2.13 31.90 -64.86
C LEU A 926 -0.79 31.27 -65.26
N LYS A 927 0.27 31.53 -64.49
CA LYS A 927 1.59 30.88 -64.66
C LYS A 927 2.26 30.53 -63.34
N ALA A 928 2.56 29.25 -63.16
CA ALA A 928 3.41 28.80 -62.06
C ALA A 928 4.90 29.01 -62.40
N ILE A 929 5.63 29.72 -61.55
CA ILE A 929 7.07 29.98 -61.68
C ILE A 929 7.81 29.62 -60.39
N LYS A 930 9.14 29.69 -60.46
CA LYS A 930 10.05 29.60 -59.31
C LYS A 930 10.71 30.96 -59.06
N ASN A 931 10.69 31.44 -57.81
CA ASN A 931 11.37 32.68 -57.43
C ASN A 931 12.89 32.47 -57.17
N ALA A 932 13.61 33.53 -56.80
CA ALA A 932 15.05 33.47 -56.50
C ALA A 932 15.40 32.49 -55.36
N ASP A 933 14.56 32.42 -54.33
CA ASP A 933 14.71 31.56 -53.13
C ASP A 933 14.25 30.11 -53.37
N ASN A 934 13.97 29.75 -54.62
CA ASN A 934 13.40 28.48 -55.05
C ASN A 934 11.99 28.16 -54.50
N LYS A 935 11.22 29.17 -54.10
CA LYS A 935 9.79 29.03 -53.73
C LYS A 935 8.90 28.99 -54.96
N LEU A 936 7.74 28.37 -54.84
CA LEU A 936 6.68 28.41 -55.84
C LEU A 936 5.97 29.78 -55.80
N VAL A 937 5.75 30.36 -56.97
CA VAL A 937 4.84 31.51 -57.15
C VAL A 937 3.84 31.21 -58.26
N LEU A 938 2.54 31.38 -57.99
CA LEU A 938 1.52 31.47 -59.02
C LEU A 938 1.35 32.94 -59.41
N GLN A 939 1.78 33.30 -60.61
CA GLN A 939 1.54 34.62 -61.19
C GLN A 939 0.16 34.66 -61.82
N ILE A 940 -0.53 35.78 -61.61
CA ILE A 940 -1.89 36.04 -62.07
C ILE A 940 -1.87 37.31 -62.92
N ASP A 941 -2.39 37.21 -64.13
CA ASP A 941 -2.76 38.30 -65.02
C ASP A 941 -4.30 38.38 -65.02
N HIS A 942 -4.85 39.56 -64.66
CA HIS A 942 -6.27 39.76 -64.41
C HIS A 942 -7.13 39.75 -65.68
N ASP A 943 -6.64 40.29 -66.81
CA ASP A 943 -7.41 40.41 -68.06
C ASP A 943 -6.96 39.43 -69.16
N GLY A 944 -5.82 38.77 -68.96
CA GLY A 944 -5.30 37.74 -69.86
C GLY A 944 -4.94 38.27 -71.24
N GLY A 945 -4.45 39.51 -71.29
CA GLY A 945 -4.09 40.20 -72.52
C GLY A 945 -3.04 39.48 -73.39
N SER A 946 -2.81 40.04 -74.58
CA SER A 946 -1.90 39.45 -75.59
C SER A 946 -0.43 39.33 -75.15
N VAL A 947 -0.04 39.97 -74.05
CA VAL A 947 1.27 39.85 -73.41
C VAL A 947 1.05 39.72 -71.90
N PHE A 948 1.29 38.52 -71.37
CA PHE A 948 1.14 38.18 -69.96
C PHE A 948 1.88 39.17 -69.04
N THR A 949 1.13 39.90 -68.23
CA THR A 949 1.59 40.97 -67.34
C THR A 949 1.05 40.72 -65.93
N PRO A 950 1.87 40.25 -64.97
CA PRO A 950 1.39 39.91 -63.64
C PRO A 950 0.77 41.12 -62.90
N THR A 951 -0.53 41.05 -62.64
CA THR A 951 -1.28 42.00 -61.81
C THR A 951 -1.38 41.54 -60.35
N ALA A 952 -1.18 40.24 -60.09
CA ALA A 952 -1.11 39.67 -58.75
C ALA A 952 -0.16 38.45 -58.72
N ASN A 953 0.31 38.08 -57.52
CA ASN A 953 1.12 36.89 -57.30
C ASN A 953 0.70 36.19 -56.00
N LEU A 954 0.70 34.86 -55.98
CA LEU A 954 0.56 34.05 -54.77
C LEU A 954 1.88 33.29 -54.52
N LEU A 955 2.55 33.58 -53.42
CA LEU A 955 3.80 32.96 -52.98
C LEU A 955 3.48 31.84 -51.98
N PHE A 956 3.87 30.60 -52.29
CA PHE A 956 3.62 29.44 -51.43
C PHE A 956 4.87 29.14 -50.62
N ASN A 957 4.92 29.55 -49.35
CA ASN A 957 6.15 29.52 -48.57
C ASN A 957 6.54 28.10 -48.11
N ASN A 958 5.58 27.22 -47.83
CA ASN A 958 5.84 25.80 -47.57
C ASN A 958 6.32 25.01 -48.80
N VAL A 959 6.09 25.51 -50.02
CA VAL A 959 6.50 24.87 -51.29
C VAL A 959 7.84 25.38 -51.77
N THR A 960 8.78 24.44 -51.95
CA THR A 960 10.03 24.65 -52.69
C THR A 960 9.97 23.94 -54.05
N VAL A 961 10.77 24.41 -55.00
CA VAL A 961 10.78 23.90 -56.38
C VAL A 961 12.23 23.59 -56.77
N ASN A 962 12.52 22.33 -57.11
CA ASN A 962 13.90 21.88 -57.31
C ASN A 962 14.51 22.34 -58.66
N ALA A 963 15.71 21.85 -58.99
CA ALA A 963 16.38 22.14 -60.26
C ALA A 963 15.67 21.51 -61.49
N SER A 964 14.79 20.54 -61.27
CA SER A 964 13.99 19.84 -62.30
C SER A 964 12.54 20.36 -62.37
N ASN A 965 12.26 21.52 -61.77
CA ASN A 965 10.93 22.15 -61.69
C ASN A 965 9.83 21.28 -61.02
N GLN A 966 10.22 20.29 -60.21
CA GLN A 966 9.31 19.51 -59.38
C GLN A 966 9.06 20.22 -58.05
N LEU A 967 7.86 20.09 -57.50
CA LEU A 967 7.44 20.69 -56.24
C LEU A 967 7.76 19.77 -55.05
N LEU A 968 8.30 20.36 -53.99
CA LEU A 968 8.55 19.72 -52.70
C LEU A 968 7.94 20.58 -51.59
N ILE A 969 6.94 20.03 -50.91
CA ILE A 969 6.25 20.68 -49.80
C ILE A 969 6.83 20.17 -48.47
N ASN A 970 7.31 21.08 -47.63
CA ASN A 970 8.05 20.73 -46.40
C ASN A 970 9.19 19.71 -46.63
N GLY A 971 9.79 19.71 -47.83
CA GLY A 971 10.86 18.80 -48.26
C GLY A 971 10.40 17.47 -48.88
N GLN A 972 9.10 17.18 -48.96
CA GLN A 972 8.54 15.95 -49.57
C GLN A 972 7.92 16.22 -50.93
N PHE A 973 8.06 15.28 -51.88
CA PHE A 973 7.42 15.40 -53.19
C PHE A 973 5.91 15.25 -53.09
N ILE A 974 5.17 16.13 -53.78
CA ILE A 974 3.73 15.94 -54.00
C ILE A 974 3.57 14.92 -55.12
N SER A 975 2.89 13.80 -54.81
CA SER A 975 2.63 12.74 -55.80
C SER A 975 1.36 13.03 -56.60
N ASP A 976 1.42 12.93 -57.92
CA ASP A 976 0.26 13.04 -58.79
C ASP A 976 0.15 11.84 -59.74
N THR A 977 -1.02 11.62 -60.35
CA THR A 977 -1.31 10.49 -61.22
C THR A 977 -1.89 10.97 -62.54
N VAL A 978 -1.03 11.13 -63.54
CA VAL A 978 -1.43 11.56 -64.89
C VAL A 978 -1.59 10.31 -65.77
N ASN A 979 -2.78 10.14 -66.36
CA ASN A 979 -3.12 8.97 -67.20
C ASN A 979 -2.83 7.60 -66.55
N GLY A 980 -2.95 7.50 -65.22
CA GLY A 980 -2.69 6.26 -64.47
C GLY A 980 -1.22 6.00 -64.12
N VAL A 981 -0.29 6.90 -64.46
CA VAL A 981 1.13 6.81 -64.07
C VAL A 981 1.40 7.81 -62.95
N SER A 982 1.96 7.33 -61.83
CA SER A 982 2.38 8.18 -60.73
C SER A 982 3.67 8.95 -61.06
N ALA A 983 3.66 10.26 -60.87
CA ALA A 983 4.77 11.16 -61.12
C ALA A 983 4.77 12.31 -60.08
N ASN A 984 5.93 12.96 -59.88
CA ASN A 984 6.00 14.12 -58.98
C ASN A 984 5.39 15.36 -59.65
N LEU A 985 4.63 16.15 -58.90
CA LEU A 985 4.03 17.39 -59.38
C LEU A 985 5.08 18.41 -59.85
N THR A 986 4.81 19.15 -60.92
CA THR A 986 5.74 20.11 -61.54
C THR A 986 5.10 21.48 -61.76
N LEU A 987 5.92 22.52 -61.96
CA LEU A 987 5.42 23.85 -62.37
C LEU A 987 4.50 23.78 -63.61
N LEU A 988 4.84 22.93 -64.58
CA LEU A 988 4.07 22.79 -65.83
C LEU A 988 2.70 22.14 -65.60
N THR A 989 2.55 21.30 -64.57
CA THR A 989 1.32 20.55 -64.29
C THR A 989 0.50 21.08 -63.13
N LEU A 990 1.03 22.05 -62.36
CA LEU A 990 0.39 22.57 -61.14
C LEU A 990 -1.04 23.09 -61.33
N ILE A 991 -1.26 23.94 -62.34
CA ILE A 991 -2.57 24.62 -62.50
C ILE A 991 -3.65 23.60 -62.88
N ASP A 992 -3.34 22.66 -63.77
CA ASP A 992 -4.25 21.56 -64.09
C ASP A 992 -4.45 20.59 -62.92
N HIS A 993 -3.41 20.33 -62.11
CA HIS A 993 -3.52 19.52 -60.90
C HIS A 993 -4.50 20.13 -59.89
N LEU A 994 -4.29 21.39 -59.51
CA LEU A 994 -5.16 22.09 -58.56
C LEU A 994 -6.62 22.12 -59.08
N ARG A 995 -6.81 22.39 -60.37
CA ARG A 995 -8.15 22.39 -61.01
C ARG A 995 -8.79 21.00 -61.06
N LEU A 996 -8.02 19.93 -61.34
CA LEU A 996 -8.54 18.55 -61.41
C LEU A 996 -8.83 17.97 -60.02
N GLU A 997 -8.07 18.36 -59.01
CA GLU A 997 -8.30 17.94 -57.63
C GLU A 997 -9.34 18.78 -56.89
N GLY A 998 -9.81 19.89 -57.47
CA GLY A 998 -10.79 20.79 -56.86
C GLY A 998 -10.20 21.73 -55.82
N GLN A 999 -8.90 22.06 -55.93
CA GLN A 999 -8.17 23.04 -55.12
C GLN A 999 -8.01 24.42 -55.81
N LEU A 1000 -8.58 24.59 -57.01
CA LEU A 1000 -8.60 25.85 -57.75
C LEU A 1000 -9.95 26.07 -58.44
N ILE A 1001 -10.66 27.12 -58.03
CA ILE A 1001 -11.89 27.65 -58.65
C ILE A 1001 -11.52 28.89 -59.48
N VAL A 1002 -12.08 29.00 -60.69
CA VAL A 1002 -11.75 30.03 -61.70
C VAL A 1002 -12.94 30.44 -62.57
N LEU A 1003 -14.03 29.66 -62.56
CA LEU A 1003 -15.35 29.86 -63.19
C LEU A 1003 -16.38 28.98 -62.46
#